data_AF-A0A928IT86-F1
#
_entry.id   AF-A0A928IT86-F1
#
_cell.length_a   1.000
_cell.length_b   1.000
_cell.length_c   1.000
_cell.angle_alpha   90.00
_cell.angle_beta   90.00
_cell.angle_gamma   90.00
#
_symmetry.space_group_name_H-M   'P 1'
#
loop_
_entity.id
_entity.type
_entity.pdbx_description
1 polymer ?
#
loop_
_entity_poly.entity_id
_entity_poly.type
_entity_poly.pdbx_seq_one_letter_code
_entity_poly.pdbx_strand_id
1 'polypeptide(L)'
;MKKLLALPIAVFTLLFVIALSLGIIHTTNFIYEIDVHLFGMVDESGYTRTEAEANVEAALSYLSPFTNKDFDLAGMEFSKDGASHFADCKVIFNYIYISGLVSLAGLILIYIFAKPDKKTVRAASLMTFVIPLLLLLAIVIDFDGAFILFHKLLFTNNDWSFDPIEDPIIRVLPGQFFMHCGLFMAVCVVIAAIALLFTGKKVKKTKQKVYVNGNLTKRELLDSVNTADDLKKLKNKDMPTLAAEIRDFLVEKVNIHGGHLASNLGVVELTLAIHRNFTTPDDHIIWDVGHQSYVHKILTGRKKDFDTLRSPGGLSGFTKISESEHDCFGAGHSSTSLSAGLGFAESDKRQGKDSYTVVVLGDGAFTGGMIHEAINNCRRDLNLIILLNENEMSISKNKGGFAEYMSNIRTTKKYFKVKAVTENTLERIPWLGDSIVKLIHNIKQAFKNLVYSTNYFEDMGLYYIGPVDGNDYEAVSDMIQVAKKLKRSTVIHLTTKKGYGYKPAEDFPQHYHAVPKGGAREETEGFSDNLGKAIYEIAKDNPEVCAITAAMPHGTGLEIIKHKLPNQFYDVGIAEEHAATFAAGLCANKMRPYFAVYSSFLQRGYDNLIHDIALQKLPVTICVDRSGLNEGDGATHHGIFDVSFLSAIPNMEIYTPATYDSLKEAVFAAHNGNIACAIRYPRGGQNDNIVNAFYPDGCNGISVVKSNFEGRAPECVMITYGNIAIEALKAEKLFSDMGVEAGTLLLEKIKPYSLCAERVMELIPECCDTVIFLEEGIENGGAAQCLFEKLRHYPKMKDKRYLVSAIDDDFVYGEKGKTLWQSAHITAEDIIESYISKNNI
;
A
#
# COMPACT_ATOMS: atom_id res chain seq x y z
N MET A 1 5.06 3.26 33.32
CA MET A 1 4.74 4.11 34.48
C MET A 1 4.12 5.47 34.13
N LYS A 2 4.77 6.36 33.36
CA LYS A 2 4.25 7.74 33.18
C LYS A 2 2.85 7.86 32.53
N LYS A 3 2.48 6.96 31.61
CA LYS A 3 1.13 6.93 31.01
C LYS A 3 0.00 6.70 32.03
N LEU A 4 0.29 6.02 33.16
CA LEU A 4 -0.69 5.75 34.21
C LEU A 4 -1.03 7.00 35.05
N LEU A 5 -0.25 8.08 34.94
CA LEU A 5 -0.48 9.32 35.67
C LEU A 5 -1.57 10.20 35.05
N ALA A 6 -1.97 9.92 33.80
CA ALA A 6 -2.99 10.72 33.11
C ALA A 6 -4.33 10.71 33.84
N LEU A 7 -4.76 9.54 34.33
CA LEU A 7 -6.02 9.38 35.05
C LEU A 7 -6.00 10.10 36.42
N PRO A 8 -5.00 9.90 37.31
CA PRO A 8 -4.90 10.68 38.55
C PRO A 8 -4.88 12.20 38.34
N ILE A 9 -4.15 12.68 37.33
CA ILE A 9 -4.12 14.11 37.00
C ILE A 9 -5.52 14.58 36.57
N ALA A 10 -6.22 13.80 35.75
CA ALA A 10 -7.55 14.16 35.29
C ALA A 10 -8.57 14.20 36.43
N VAL A 11 -8.57 13.18 37.30
CA VAL A 11 -9.47 13.07 38.45
C VAL A 11 -9.23 14.19 39.46
N PHE A 12 -7.98 14.43 39.85
CA PHE A 12 -7.69 15.53 40.80
C PHE A 12 -7.98 16.90 40.19
N THR A 13 -7.74 17.11 38.90
CA THR A 13 -8.13 18.37 38.25
C THR A 13 -9.64 18.55 38.29
N LEU A 14 -10.41 17.49 38.00
CA LEU A 14 -11.87 17.56 38.02
C LEU A 14 -12.42 17.87 39.40
N LEU A 15 -12.00 17.14 40.44
CA LEU A 15 -12.45 17.36 41.82
C LEU A 15 -12.08 18.75 42.35
N PHE A 16 -10.86 19.21 42.05
CA PHE A 16 -10.43 20.56 42.43
C PHE A 16 -11.28 21.64 41.76
N VAL A 17 -11.54 21.51 40.46
CA VAL A 17 -12.31 22.49 39.70
C VAL A 17 -13.78 22.52 40.15
N ILE A 18 -14.39 21.36 40.39
CA ILE A 18 -15.77 21.30 40.91
C ILE A 18 -15.86 22.03 42.25
N ALA A 19 -14.95 21.75 43.19
CA ALA A 19 -14.92 22.41 44.49
C ALA A 19 -14.72 23.93 44.37
N LEU A 20 -13.82 24.37 43.47
CA LEU A 20 -13.57 25.78 43.21
C LEU A 20 -14.81 26.47 42.61
N SER A 21 -15.45 25.87 41.61
CA SER A 21 -16.66 26.41 40.97
C SER A 21 -17.82 26.54 41.96
N LEU A 22 -18.06 25.54 42.80
CA LEU A 22 -19.08 25.61 43.85
C LEU A 22 -18.77 26.70 44.88
N GLY A 23 -17.50 26.88 45.25
CA GLY A 23 -17.06 28.00 46.08
C GLY A 23 -17.40 29.37 45.50
N ILE A 24 -17.25 29.55 44.18
CA ILE A 24 -17.62 30.80 43.49
C ILE A 24 -19.14 30.99 43.51
N ILE A 25 -19.91 29.93 43.23
CA ILE A 25 -21.38 29.97 43.23
C ILE A 25 -21.90 30.41 44.60
N HIS A 26 -21.41 29.80 45.68
CA HIS A 26 -21.88 30.10 47.04
C HIS A 26 -21.47 31.48 47.57
N THR A 27 -20.37 32.06 47.07
CA THR A 27 -19.82 33.30 47.65
C THR A 27 -20.26 34.56 46.93
N THR A 28 -20.69 34.46 45.67
CA THR A 28 -20.97 35.64 44.84
C THR A 28 -22.43 35.75 44.41
N ASN A 29 -23.24 34.70 44.60
CA ASN A 29 -24.64 34.60 44.14
C ASN A 29 -24.85 34.98 42.67
N PHE A 30 -23.77 35.03 41.87
CA PHE A 30 -23.80 35.68 40.56
C PHE A 30 -24.67 34.95 39.54
N ILE A 31 -24.80 33.62 39.67
CA ILE A 31 -25.70 32.82 38.80
C ILE A 31 -27.14 33.20 39.07
N TYR A 32 -27.51 33.34 40.34
CA TYR A 32 -28.85 33.76 40.70
C TYR A 32 -29.13 35.20 40.22
N GLU A 33 -28.19 36.13 40.38
CA GLU A 33 -28.31 37.49 39.84
C GLU A 33 -28.51 37.51 38.32
N ILE A 34 -27.75 36.69 37.59
CA ILE A 34 -27.92 36.49 36.14
C ILE A 34 -29.34 35.98 35.85
N ASP A 35 -29.82 34.99 36.60
CA ASP A 35 -31.11 34.37 36.35
C ASP A 35 -32.29 35.31 36.62
N VAL A 36 -32.19 36.10 37.69
CA VAL A 36 -33.16 37.14 38.00
C VAL A 36 -33.13 38.27 36.96
N HIS A 37 -31.95 38.78 36.59
CA HIS A 37 -31.84 39.93 35.70
C HIS A 37 -32.05 39.63 34.21
N LEU A 38 -31.62 38.46 33.73
CA LEU A 38 -31.71 38.09 32.31
C LEU A 38 -32.93 37.23 31.99
N PHE A 39 -33.40 36.39 32.92
CA PHE A 39 -34.45 35.40 32.66
C PHE A 39 -35.74 35.64 33.47
N GLY A 40 -35.79 36.66 34.34
CA GLY A 40 -37.02 37.04 35.04
C GLY A 40 -37.47 36.03 36.11
N MET A 41 -36.55 35.23 36.65
CA MET A 41 -36.86 34.09 37.53
C MET A 41 -37.71 34.42 38.77
N VAL A 42 -37.66 35.67 39.27
CA VAL A 42 -38.44 36.09 40.45
C VAL A 42 -39.92 36.22 40.12
N ASP A 43 -40.28 36.57 38.89
CA ASP A 43 -41.66 36.87 38.48
C ASP A 43 -42.57 35.62 38.56
N GLU A 44 -41.99 34.43 38.54
CA GLU A 44 -42.70 33.14 38.65
C GLU A 44 -42.74 32.58 40.09
N SER A 45 -41.99 33.17 41.03
CA SER A 45 -41.79 32.62 42.38
C SER A 45 -42.89 32.97 43.39
N GLY A 46 -43.60 34.08 43.16
CA GLY A 46 -44.59 34.64 44.09
C GLY A 46 -44.03 35.46 45.25
N TYR A 47 -42.72 35.71 45.28
CA TYR A 47 -42.02 36.53 46.29
C TYR A 47 -41.55 37.86 45.72
N THR A 48 -41.37 38.88 46.57
CA THR A 48 -40.68 40.08 46.12
C THR A 48 -39.21 39.78 45.85
N ARG A 49 -38.60 40.52 44.93
CA ARG A 49 -37.19 40.35 44.56
C ARG A 49 -36.25 40.34 45.78
N THR A 50 -36.45 41.27 46.71
CA THR A 50 -35.66 41.37 47.94
C THR A 50 -35.81 40.14 48.85
N GLU A 51 -37.02 39.57 48.96
CA GLU A 51 -37.28 38.37 49.76
C GLU A 51 -36.67 37.12 49.11
N ALA A 52 -36.75 37.01 47.78
CA ALA A 52 -36.17 35.89 47.04
C ALA A 52 -34.63 35.91 47.10
N GLU A 53 -34.00 37.07 46.89
CA GLU A 53 -32.55 37.26 47.02
C GLU A 53 -32.05 36.92 48.43
N ALA A 54 -32.72 37.40 49.48
CA ALA A 54 -32.33 37.13 50.87
C ALA A 54 -32.42 35.63 51.23
N ASN A 55 -33.45 34.93 50.75
CA ASN A 55 -33.63 33.50 51.01
C ASN A 55 -32.65 32.62 50.21
N VAL A 56 -32.34 32.99 48.96
CA VAL A 56 -31.30 32.29 48.18
C VAL A 56 -29.92 32.51 48.77
N GLU A 57 -29.60 33.73 49.21
CA GLU A 57 -28.35 34.02 49.91
C GLU A 57 -28.24 33.20 51.20
N ALA A 58 -29.32 33.13 52.00
CA ALA A 58 -29.35 32.31 53.21
C ALA A 58 -29.12 30.82 52.90
N ALA A 59 -29.76 30.28 51.86
CA ALA A 59 -29.64 28.90 51.46
C ALA A 59 -28.23 28.53 50.95
N LEU A 60 -27.67 29.34 50.04
CA LEU A 60 -26.32 29.12 49.50
C LEU A 60 -25.23 29.35 50.56
N SER A 61 -25.43 30.34 51.44
CA SER A 61 -24.53 30.60 52.56
C SER A 61 -24.52 29.46 53.56
N TYR A 62 -25.66 28.82 53.84
CA TYR A 62 -25.73 27.65 54.71
C TYR A 62 -24.93 26.45 54.16
N LEU A 63 -24.96 26.22 52.84
CA LEU A 63 -24.23 25.15 52.15
C LEU A 63 -22.72 25.41 52.06
N SER A 64 -22.27 26.61 52.41
CA SER A 64 -20.86 26.93 52.54
C SER A 64 -20.23 26.24 53.75
N PRO A 65 -19.01 25.65 53.62
CA PRO A 65 -18.31 24.99 54.72
C PRO A 65 -17.86 25.97 55.81
N PHE A 66 -17.94 27.28 55.55
CA PHE A 66 -17.55 28.35 56.47
C PHE A 66 -18.70 28.81 57.38
N THR A 67 -19.90 28.28 57.21
CA THR A 67 -21.11 28.72 57.92
C THR A 67 -21.54 27.69 58.97
N ASN A 68 -21.50 28.05 60.25
CA ASN A 68 -21.92 27.19 61.38
C ASN A 68 -23.29 27.57 61.97
N LYS A 69 -24.16 28.21 61.18
CA LYS A 69 -25.52 28.54 61.60
C LYS A 69 -26.48 27.41 61.26
N ASP A 70 -27.56 27.33 62.03
CA ASP A 70 -28.72 26.49 61.70
C ASP A 70 -29.35 26.97 60.38
N PHE A 71 -29.98 26.05 59.65
CA PHE A 71 -30.67 26.37 58.41
C PHE A 71 -31.94 27.14 58.74
N ASP A 72 -32.00 28.40 58.33
CA ASP A 72 -33.12 29.30 58.58
C ASP A 72 -33.32 30.21 57.35
N LEU A 73 -34.56 30.35 56.91
CA LEU A 73 -34.97 31.12 55.74
C LEU A 73 -35.86 32.25 56.22
N ALA A 74 -35.46 33.49 55.95
CA ALA A 74 -36.12 34.69 56.45
C ALA A 74 -37.56 34.79 55.93
N GLY A 75 -38.53 34.45 56.78
CA GLY A 75 -39.97 34.56 56.50
C GLY A 75 -40.53 33.51 55.54
N MET A 76 -39.78 32.43 55.27
CA MET A 76 -40.18 31.32 54.39
C MET A 76 -40.32 30.04 55.20
N GLU A 77 -41.53 29.47 55.25
CA GLU A 77 -41.74 28.14 55.87
C GLU A 77 -41.10 27.05 55.00
N PHE A 78 -40.61 25.98 55.62
CA PHE A 78 -40.04 24.80 54.95
C PHE A 78 -40.39 23.53 55.74
N SER A 79 -40.54 22.42 55.03
CA SER A 79 -40.89 21.14 55.63
C SER A 79 -39.71 20.55 56.42
N LYS A 80 -40.00 19.56 57.29
CA LYS A 80 -38.95 18.83 58.01
C LYS A 80 -38.05 18.06 57.06
N ASP A 81 -38.62 17.57 55.97
CA ASP A 81 -37.91 16.84 54.91
C ASP A 81 -37.03 17.82 54.10
N GLY A 82 -37.57 19.02 53.80
CA GLY A 82 -36.85 20.23 53.35
C GLY A 82 -35.56 20.50 54.12
N ALA A 83 -35.70 20.66 55.43
CA ALA A 83 -34.59 20.93 56.33
C ALA A 83 -33.56 19.79 56.35
N SER A 84 -34.05 18.54 56.40
CA SER A 84 -33.25 17.32 56.39
C SER A 84 -32.39 17.24 55.12
N HIS A 85 -32.98 17.50 53.96
CA HIS A 85 -32.26 17.47 52.69
C HIS A 85 -31.16 18.53 52.58
N PHE A 86 -31.39 19.76 53.04
CA PHE A 86 -30.36 20.79 53.05
C PHE A 86 -29.20 20.42 54.00
N ALA A 87 -29.48 19.77 55.13
CA ALA A 87 -28.45 19.25 56.02
C ALA A 87 -27.62 18.14 55.34
N ASP A 88 -28.26 17.21 54.62
CA ASP A 88 -27.57 16.20 53.83
C ASP A 88 -26.71 16.83 52.71
N CYS A 89 -27.25 17.83 52.02
CA CYS A 89 -26.51 18.59 51.02
C CYS A 89 -25.25 19.20 51.65
N LYS A 90 -25.37 19.87 52.80
CA LYS A 90 -24.23 20.48 53.51
C LYS A 90 -23.12 19.47 53.81
N VAL A 91 -23.47 18.24 54.18
CA VAL A 91 -22.50 17.15 54.38
C VAL A 91 -21.76 16.83 53.06
N ILE A 92 -22.48 16.68 51.96
CA ILE A 92 -21.88 16.41 50.63
C ILE A 92 -20.98 17.57 50.20
N PHE A 93 -21.45 18.82 50.33
CA PHE A 93 -20.65 20.00 49.99
C PHE A 93 -19.36 20.04 50.81
N ASN A 94 -19.40 19.78 52.12
CA ASN A 94 -18.20 19.67 52.95
C ASN A 94 -17.21 18.61 52.42
N TYR A 95 -17.69 17.43 52.02
CA TYR A 95 -16.84 16.42 51.39
C TYR A 95 -16.23 16.91 50.07
N ILE A 96 -17.00 17.63 49.25
CA ILE A 96 -16.50 18.20 48.00
C ILE A 96 -15.35 19.18 48.27
N TYR A 97 -15.50 20.10 49.22
CA TYR A 97 -14.44 21.05 49.57
C TYR A 97 -13.17 20.37 50.11
N ILE A 98 -13.33 19.38 50.99
CA ILE A 98 -12.21 18.57 51.49
C ILE A 98 -11.52 17.84 50.33
N SER A 99 -12.29 17.22 49.44
CA SER A 99 -11.76 16.51 48.27
C SER A 99 -11.03 17.45 47.31
N GLY A 100 -11.48 18.70 47.17
CA GLY A 100 -10.84 19.73 46.37
C GLY A 100 -9.47 20.12 46.92
N LEU A 101 -9.35 20.31 48.24
CA LEU A 101 -8.08 20.60 48.91
C LEU A 101 -7.08 19.43 48.78
N VAL A 102 -7.54 18.21 49.00
CA VAL A 102 -6.74 16.99 48.82
C VAL A 102 -6.27 16.85 47.37
N SER A 103 -7.16 17.14 46.40
CA SER A 103 -6.85 17.06 44.98
C SER A 103 -5.83 18.12 44.54
N LEU A 104 -5.90 19.33 45.07
CA LEU A 104 -4.89 20.37 44.84
C LEU A 104 -3.52 19.94 45.35
N ALA A 105 -3.44 19.42 46.58
CA ALA A 105 -2.22 18.88 47.14
C ALA A 105 -1.67 17.71 46.30
N GLY A 106 -2.54 16.80 45.86
CA GLY A 106 -2.21 15.69 44.97
C GLY A 106 -1.63 16.14 43.63
N LEU A 107 -2.22 17.15 42.98
CA LEU A 107 -1.71 17.74 41.75
C LEU A 107 -0.32 18.34 41.97
N ILE A 108 -0.12 19.12 43.03
CA ILE A 108 1.18 19.72 43.36
C ILE A 108 2.25 18.62 43.51
N LEU A 109 1.95 17.56 44.27
CA LEU A 109 2.86 16.43 44.47
C LEU A 109 3.19 15.72 43.14
N ILE A 110 2.21 15.48 42.28
CA ILE A 110 2.42 14.83 40.97
C ILE A 110 3.34 15.70 40.09
N TYR A 111 3.13 17.01 40.04
CA TYR A 111 3.94 17.90 39.20
C TYR A 111 5.37 18.08 39.73
N ILE A 112 5.57 18.08 41.06
CA ILE A 112 6.89 18.16 41.69
C ILE A 112 7.68 16.86 41.50
N PHE A 113 7.09 15.73 41.89
CA PHE A 113 7.81 14.46 41.99
C PHE A 113 7.75 13.62 40.70
N ALA A 114 6.59 13.53 40.05
CA ALA A 114 6.41 12.65 38.90
C ALA A 114 6.77 13.30 37.54
N LYS A 115 6.74 14.65 37.47
CA LYS A 115 7.15 15.47 36.31
C LYS A 115 6.56 14.92 34.99
N PRO A 116 5.23 14.96 34.82
CA PRO A 116 4.55 14.35 33.69
C PRO A 116 4.96 14.99 32.35
N ASP A 117 5.03 14.18 31.29
CA ASP A 117 5.37 14.65 29.94
C ASP A 117 4.16 15.25 29.20
N LYS A 118 4.39 16.00 28.12
CA LYS A 118 3.30 16.59 27.32
C LYS A 118 2.28 15.59 26.78
N LYS A 119 2.65 14.32 26.54
CA LYS A 119 1.69 13.32 26.04
C LYS A 119 0.74 12.90 27.15
N THR A 120 1.27 12.68 28.36
CA THR A 120 0.52 12.32 29.56
C THR A 120 -0.42 13.46 29.97
N VAL A 121 0.07 14.70 29.96
CA VAL A 121 -0.74 15.88 30.29
C VAL A 121 -1.83 16.13 29.25
N ARG A 122 -1.57 15.88 27.95
CA ARG A 122 -2.62 15.94 26.91
C ARG A 122 -3.68 14.86 27.09
N ALA A 123 -3.29 13.65 27.46
CA ALA A 123 -4.24 12.58 27.78
C ALA A 123 -5.09 12.94 29.00
N ALA A 124 -4.48 13.50 30.05
CA ALA A 124 -5.19 13.97 31.23
C ALA A 124 -6.18 15.11 30.89
N SER A 125 -5.75 16.11 30.11
CA SER A 125 -6.60 17.20 29.62
C SER A 125 -7.82 16.68 28.84
N LEU A 126 -7.63 15.70 27.95
CA LEU A 126 -8.73 15.09 27.20
C LEU A 126 -9.70 14.34 28.14
N MET A 127 -9.19 13.60 29.13
CA MET A 127 -10.02 12.90 30.11
C MET A 127 -10.82 13.86 31.00
N THR A 128 -10.20 14.96 31.44
CA THR A 128 -10.85 16.04 32.20
C THR A 128 -11.98 16.69 31.40
N PHE A 129 -11.88 16.74 30.07
CA PHE A 129 -12.89 17.34 29.20
C PHE A 129 -14.04 16.39 28.82
N VAL A 130 -13.73 15.15 28.41
CA VAL A 130 -14.72 14.25 27.81
C VAL A 130 -15.75 13.74 28.83
N ILE A 131 -15.31 13.38 30.04
CA ILE A 131 -16.22 12.81 31.06
C ILE A 131 -17.30 13.83 31.47
N PRO A 132 -16.97 15.08 31.81
CA PRO A 132 -17.98 16.07 32.21
C PRO A 132 -18.84 16.56 31.05
N LEU A 133 -18.31 16.57 29.82
CA LEU A 133 -19.10 16.91 28.63
C LEU A 133 -20.22 15.90 28.36
N LEU A 134 -19.94 14.60 28.55
CA LEU A 134 -20.96 13.55 28.41
C LEU A 134 -22.04 13.66 29.49
N LEU A 135 -21.66 14.00 30.71
CA LEU A 135 -22.59 14.23 31.82
C LEU A 135 -23.46 15.48 31.58
N LEU A 136 -22.85 16.58 31.11
CA LEU A 136 -23.57 17.80 30.75
C LEU A 136 -24.57 17.55 29.62
N LEU A 137 -24.17 16.80 28.59
CA LEU A 137 -25.06 16.44 27.48
C LEU A 137 -26.27 15.63 27.97
N ALA A 138 -26.07 14.72 28.92
CA ALA A 138 -27.17 13.97 29.53
C ALA A 138 -28.13 14.88 30.31
N ILE A 139 -27.61 15.84 31.09
CA ILE A 139 -28.41 16.80 31.87
C ILE A 139 -29.22 17.73 30.96
N VAL A 140 -28.64 18.18 29.84
CA VAL A 140 -29.32 19.07 28.88
C VAL A 140 -30.42 18.34 28.11
N ILE A 141 -30.28 17.04 27.87
CA ILE A 141 -31.28 16.24 27.14
C ILE A 141 -32.48 15.90 28.03
N ASP A 142 -32.24 15.52 29.29
CA ASP A 142 -33.28 15.09 30.24
C ASP A 142 -32.90 15.52 31.66
N PHE A 143 -33.20 16.78 31.99
CA PHE A 143 -32.86 17.36 33.29
C PHE A 143 -33.56 16.62 34.43
N ASP A 144 -34.85 16.32 34.31
CA ASP A 144 -35.64 15.68 35.37
C ASP A 144 -35.13 14.26 35.65
N GLY A 145 -34.87 13.47 34.60
CA GLY A 145 -34.29 12.13 34.74
C GLY A 145 -32.89 12.16 35.35
N ALA A 146 -32.05 13.13 34.94
CA ALA A 146 -30.71 13.31 35.49
C ALA A 146 -30.74 13.78 36.96
N PHE A 147 -31.65 14.68 37.31
CA PHE A 147 -31.84 15.22 38.65
C PHE A 147 -32.30 14.12 39.61
N ILE A 148 -33.29 13.31 39.22
CA ILE A 148 -33.75 12.15 40.01
C ILE A 148 -32.63 11.12 40.20
N LEU A 149 -31.86 10.82 39.14
CA LEU A 149 -30.75 9.88 39.22
C LEU A 149 -29.64 10.39 40.15
N PHE A 150 -29.30 11.67 40.07
CA PHE A 150 -28.33 12.32 40.95
C PHE A 150 -28.73 12.15 42.42
N HIS A 151 -30.00 12.45 42.76
CA HIS A 151 -30.47 12.35 44.13
C HIS A 151 -30.48 10.92 44.65
N LYS A 152 -30.91 9.94 43.84
CA LYS A 152 -30.86 8.52 44.20
C LYS A 152 -29.45 7.97 44.42
N LEU A 153 -28.43 8.58 43.80
CA LEU A 153 -27.04 8.15 43.94
C LEU A 153 -26.36 8.74 45.18
N LEU A 154 -26.74 9.96 45.58
CA LEU A 154 -26.06 10.69 46.64
C LEU A 154 -26.81 10.67 47.97
N PHE A 155 -28.12 10.49 47.95
CA PHE A 155 -28.96 10.46 49.14
C PHE A 155 -29.62 9.09 49.28
N THR A 156 -29.72 8.62 50.52
CA THR A 156 -30.30 7.30 50.83
C THR A 156 -31.76 7.38 51.29
N ASN A 157 -32.23 8.59 51.59
CA ASN A 157 -33.61 8.94 51.92
C ASN A 157 -34.32 9.55 50.69
N ASN A 158 -35.60 9.87 50.85
CA ASN A 158 -36.42 10.53 49.81
C ASN A 158 -36.74 12.00 50.16
N ASP A 159 -36.02 12.56 51.14
CA ASP A 159 -36.28 13.89 51.70
C ASP A 159 -36.04 15.04 50.68
N TRP A 160 -35.46 14.71 49.52
CA TRP A 160 -35.20 15.61 48.38
C TRP A 160 -36.42 15.87 47.48
N SER A 161 -37.54 15.18 47.71
CA SER A 161 -38.78 15.35 46.94
C SER A 161 -39.65 16.44 47.57
N PHE A 162 -39.54 17.66 47.07
CA PHE A 162 -40.22 18.82 47.64
C PHE A 162 -41.65 19.03 47.11
N ASP A 163 -42.56 19.41 48.00
CA ASP A 163 -43.88 19.93 47.64
C ASP A 163 -43.78 21.46 47.47
N PRO A 164 -44.07 22.03 46.29
CA PRO A 164 -44.04 23.48 46.10
C PRO A 164 -44.91 24.28 47.08
N ILE A 165 -45.90 23.68 47.74
CA ILE A 165 -46.77 24.31 48.75
C ILE A 165 -46.09 24.34 50.12
N GLU A 166 -45.44 23.25 50.53
CA GLU A 166 -44.79 23.14 51.86
C GLU A 166 -43.32 23.58 51.85
N ASP A 167 -42.67 23.56 50.69
CA ASP A 167 -41.26 23.90 50.47
C ASP A 167 -41.10 24.98 49.39
N PRO A 168 -41.56 26.22 49.64
CA PRO A 168 -41.47 27.34 48.69
C PRO A 168 -40.05 27.69 48.26
N ILE A 169 -39.00 27.18 48.93
CA ILE A 169 -37.60 27.36 48.55
C ILE A 169 -37.32 26.92 47.11
N ILE A 170 -38.04 25.93 46.58
CA ILE A 170 -37.87 25.47 45.20
C ILE A 170 -38.42 26.45 44.16
N ARG A 171 -39.29 27.37 44.57
CA ARG A 171 -39.81 28.45 43.71
C ARG A 171 -38.78 29.55 43.51
N VAL A 172 -37.83 29.70 44.44
CA VAL A 172 -36.71 30.64 44.34
C VAL A 172 -35.39 29.96 43.94
N LEU A 173 -35.31 28.64 43.96
CA LEU A 173 -34.24 27.82 43.36
C LEU A 173 -34.82 26.82 42.34
N PRO A 174 -35.37 27.29 41.20
CA PRO A 174 -35.97 26.41 40.21
C PRO A 174 -34.92 25.56 39.48
N GLY A 175 -35.37 24.53 38.75
CA GLY A 175 -34.49 23.65 37.98
C GLY A 175 -33.52 24.38 37.03
N GLN A 176 -33.94 25.54 36.49
CA GLN A 176 -33.11 26.38 35.63
C GLN A 176 -31.85 26.90 36.33
N PHE A 177 -31.94 27.28 37.61
CA PHE A 177 -30.79 27.70 38.41
C PHE A 177 -29.74 26.58 38.52
N PHE A 178 -30.18 25.35 38.79
CA PHE A 178 -29.29 24.19 38.87
C PHE A 178 -28.66 23.83 37.52
N MET A 179 -29.41 24.03 36.43
CA MET A 179 -28.90 23.87 35.07
C MET A 179 -27.78 24.86 34.76
N HIS A 180 -27.94 26.13 35.13
CA HIS A 180 -26.93 27.16 34.95
C HIS A 180 -25.70 26.96 35.85
N CYS A 181 -25.89 26.49 37.09
CA CYS A 181 -24.80 26.02 37.95
C CYS A 181 -24.01 24.89 37.28
N GLY A 182 -24.69 23.91 36.69
CA GLY A 182 -24.09 22.83 35.91
C GLY A 182 -23.29 23.33 34.70
N LEU A 183 -23.84 24.28 33.95
CA LEU A 183 -23.19 24.88 32.80
C LEU A 183 -21.93 25.66 33.20
N PHE A 184 -22.00 26.45 34.27
CA PHE A 184 -20.86 27.18 34.80
C PHE A 184 -19.72 26.25 35.23
N MET A 185 -20.04 25.18 35.98
CA MET A 185 -19.06 24.16 36.35
C MET A 185 -18.43 23.51 35.12
N ALA A 186 -19.21 23.22 34.08
CA ALA A 186 -18.69 22.68 32.83
C ALA A 186 -17.71 23.66 32.16
N VAL A 187 -18.03 24.95 32.08
CA VAL A 187 -17.13 25.99 31.54
C VAL A 187 -15.81 26.03 32.33
N CYS A 188 -15.86 26.01 33.66
CA CYS A 188 -14.66 25.95 34.50
C CYS A 188 -13.81 24.70 34.21
N VAL A 189 -14.44 23.55 34.02
CA VAL A 189 -13.76 22.29 33.64
C VAL A 189 -13.09 22.41 32.28
N VAL A 190 -13.75 23.03 31.28
CA VAL A 190 -13.16 23.26 29.97
C VAL A 190 -11.94 24.16 30.07
N ILE A 191 -12.03 25.26 30.83
CA ILE A 191 -10.91 26.17 31.08
C ILE A 191 -9.75 25.42 31.74
N ALA A 192 -10.01 24.59 32.73
CA ALA A 192 -8.98 23.79 33.40
C ALA A 192 -8.36 22.74 32.48
N ALA A 193 -9.15 22.08 31.64
CA ALA A 193 -8.65 21.15 30.62
C ALA A 193 -7.75 21.85 29.61
N ILE A 194 -8.09 23.08 29.19
CA ILE A 194 -7.25 23.91 28.32
C ILE A 194 -5.97 24.32 29.04
N ALA A 195 -6.06 24.78 30.30
CA ALA A 195 -4.91 25.17 31.11
C ALA A 195 -3.91 24.01 31.27
N LEU A 196 -4.41 22.78 31.48
CA LEU A 196 -3.58 21.58 31.54
C LEU A 196 -2.69 21.43 30.31
N LEU A 197 -3.15 21.76 29.09
CA LEU A 197 -2.36 21.61 27.85
C LEU A 197 -1.02 22.38 27.87
N PHE A 198 -0.91 23.41 28.72
CA PHE A 198 0.26 24.27 28.82
C PHE A 198 1.28 23.84 29.89
N THR A 199 0.93 22.88 30.76
CA THR A 199 1.73 22.54 31.96
C THR A 199 2.77 21.42 31.78
N GLY A 200 2.74 20.68 30.66
CA GLY A 200 3.64 19.54 30.43
C GLY A 200 5.06 19.91 29.95
N LYS A 201 6.09 19.21 30.44
CA LYS A 201 7.48 19.37 29.94
C LYS A 201 7.63 18.87 28.50
N LYS A 202 8.34 19.64 27.67
CA LYS A 202 8.71 19.22 26.29
C LYS A 202 9.52 17.92 26.37
N VAL A 203 9.00 16.86 25.75
CA VAL A 203 9.81 15.67 25.44
C VAL A 203 10.84 16.10 24.41
N LYS A 204 12.14 15.95 24.72
CA LYS A 204 13.18 15.99 23.67
C LYS A 204 12.81 14.90 22.68
N LYS A 205 12.35 15.27 21.47
CA LYS A 205 12.33 14.34 20.35
C LYS A 205 13.77 13.87 20.19
N THR A 206 14.02 12.59 20.46
CA THR A 206 15.23 11.95 19.96
C THR A 206 15.14 12.10 18.44
N LYS A 207 15.91 13.04 17.88
CA LYS A 207 16.22 12.96 16.45
C LYS A 207 16.83 11.57 16.27
N GLN A 208 16.23 10.74 15.43
CA GLN A 208 16.93 9.59 14.87
C GLN A 208 18.28 10.13 14.39
N LYS A 209 19.37 9.60 14.96
CA LYS A 209 20.67 9.76 14.34
C LYS A 209 20.59 8.96 13.05
N VAL A 210 20.37 9.65 11.94
CA VAL A 210 20.68 9.10 10.63
C VAL A 210 22.20 9.08 10.60
N TYR A 211 22.79 7.90 10.66
CA TYR A 211 24.20 7.74 10.37
C TYR A 211 24.34 7.80 8.86
N VAL A 212 24.61 9.00 8.34
CA VAL A 212 25.18 9.17 7.01
C VAL A 212 26.64 9.52 7.23
N ASN A 213 27.55 8.62 6.89
CA ASN A 213 28.94 8.88 6.53
C ASN A 213 29.57 7.52 6.21
N GLY A 214 29.69 7.19 4.92
CA GLY A 214 30.19 5.92 4.36
C GLY A 214 31.59 5.48 4.79
N ASN A 215 31.78 5.25 6.08
CA ASN A 215 32.87 4.49 6.69
C ASN A 215 32.26 3.28 7.40
N LEU A 216 32.86 2.11 7.22
CA LEU A 216 32.45 0.83 7.83
C LEU A 216 32.40 0.94 9.36
N THR A 217 31.25 1.31 9.91
CA THR A 217 30.91 1.02 11.30
C THR A 217 30.40 -0.41 11.37
N LYS A 218 31.00 -1.20 12.27
CA LYS A 218 30.60 -2.58 12.55
C LYS A 218 29.09 -2.66 12.79
N ARG A 219 28.37 -3.53 12.07
CA ARG A 219 26.91 -3.69 12.16
C ARG A 219 26.56 -4.68 13.26
N GLU A 220 26.89 -4.35 14.50
CA GLU A 220 26.90 -5.31 15.61
C GLU A 220 25.55 -6.01 15.84
N LEU A 221 24.42 -5.30 15.68
CA LEU A 221 23.10 -5.92 15.85
C LEU A 221 22.69 -6.74 14.64
N LEU A 222 22.86 -6.22 13.42
CA LEU A 222 22.53 -6.95 12.21
C LEU A 222 23.41 -8.20 12.06
N ASP A 223 24.68 -8.13 12.43
CA ASP A 223 25.60 -9.28 12.42
C ASP A 223 25.16 -10.38 13.39
N SER A 224 24.44 -10.02 14.46
CA SER A 224 23.86 -10.97 15.43
C SER A 224 22.51 -11.58 15.01
N VAL A 225 21.88 -11.08 13.94
CA VAL A 225 20.57 -11.54 13.46
C VAL A 225 20.72 -12.20 12.10
N ASN A 226 20.49 -13.51 12.05
CA ASN A 226 20.41 -14.26 10.78
C ASN A 226 19.04 -14.88 10.56
N THR A 227 18.26 -15.09 11.62
CA THR A 227 16.93 -15.73 11.57
C THR A 227 15.87 -14.90 12.30
N ALA A 228 14.59 -15.19 12.04
CA ALA A 228 13.47 -14.63 12.79
C ALA A 228 13.58 -14.94 14.30
N ASP A 229 14.14 -16.09 14.68
CA ASP A 229 14.33 -16.44 16.09
C ASP A 229 15.43 -15.63 16.77
N ASP A 230 16.50 -15.26 16.05
CA ASP A 230 17.49 -14.30 16.56
C ASP A 230 16.86 -12.92 16.74
N LEU A 231 16.03 -12.50 15.78
CA LEU A 231 15.25 -11.27 15.90
C LEU A 231 14.39 -11.30 17.16
N LYS A 232 13.67 -12.40 17.46
CA LYS A 232 12.80 -12.56 18.66
C LYS A 232 13.56 -12.46 19.99
N LYS A 233 14.87 -12.73 20.04
CA LYS A 233 15.70 -12.61 21.26
C LYS A 233 16.07 -11.17 21.61
N LEU A 234 16.05 -10.25 20.64
CA LEU A 234 16.41 -8.85 20.87
C LEU A 234 15.37 -8.11 21.73
N LYS A 235 15.79 -7.02 22.39
CA LYS A 235 14.86 -6.16 23.16
C LYS A 235 14.22 -5.13 22.24
N ASN A 236 12.98 -4.73 22.52
CA ASN A 236 12.27 -3.72 21.71
C ASN A 236 13.08 -2.40 21.55
N LYS A 237 13.86 -2.02 22.56
CA LYS A 237 14.72 -0.82 22.52
C LYS A 237 15.83 -0.90 21.46
N ASP A 238 16.18 -2.09 20.99
CA ASP A 238 17.25 -2.32 20.01
C ASP A 238 16.71 -2.28 18.56
N MET A 239 15.38 -2.34 18.38
CA MET A 239 14.73 -2.33 17.04
C MET A 239 15.05 -1.09 16.20
N PRO A 240 15.07 0.15 16.75
CA PRO A 240 15.42 1.33 15.95
C PRO A 240 16.86 1.28 15.43
N THR A 241 17.79 0.71 16.21
CA THR A 241 19.20 0.57 15.81
C THR A 241 19.34 -0.50 14.73
N LEU A 242 18.71 -1.67 14.91
CA LEU A 242 18.69 -2.73 13.89
C LEU A 242 18.09 -2.23 12.57
N ALA A 243 16.99 -1.46 12.63
CA ALA A 243 16.37 -0.89 11.44
C ALA A 243 17.29 0.11 10.70
N ALA A 244 18.18 0.82 11.41
CA ALA A 244 19.18 1.68 10.78
C ALA A 244 20.28 0.85 10.10
N GLU A 245 20.82 -0.17 10.79
CA GLU A 245 21.88 -1.03 10.25
C GLU A 245 21.41 -1.82 9.00
N ILE A 246 20.15 -2.26 8.96
CA ILE A 246 19.54 -2.89 7.78
C ILE A 246 19.50 -1.92 6.61
N ARG A 247 19.13 -0.65 6.83
CA ARG A 247 19.11 0.35 5.75
C ARG A 247 20.49 0.60 5.20
N ASP A 248 21.49 0.74 6.06
CA ASP A 248 22.88 0.91 5.64
C ASP A 248 23.37 -0.28 4.82
N PHE A 249 23.01 -1.50 5.22
CA PHE A 249 23.30 -2.72 4.45
C PHE A 249 22.62 -2.71 3.08
N LEU A 250 21.34 -2.37 3.02
CA LEU A 250 20.59 -2.30 1.75
C LEU A 250 21.17 -1.26 0.80
N VAL A 251 21.48 -0.05 1.29
CA VAL A 251 22.09 1.01 0.47
C VAL A 251 23.44 0.55 -0.08
N GLU A 252 24.28 -0.09 0.73
CA GLU A 252 25.57 -0.64 0.26
C GLU A 252 25.38 -1.70 -0.83
N LYS A 253 24.65 -2.77 -0.53
CA LYS A 253 24.54 -3.93 -1.44
C LYS A 253 23.78 -3.62 -2.72
N VAL A 254 22.68 -2.87 -2.62
CA VAL A 254 21.85 -2.55 -3.79
C VAL A 254 22.54 -1.54 -4.71
N ASN A 255 23.38 -0.63 -4.20
CA ASN A 255 24.18 0.25 -5.07
C ASN A 255 25.25 -0.52 -5.86
N ILE A 256 25.79 -1.60 -5.31
CA ILE A 256 26.80 -2.44 -6.00
C ILE A 256 26.11 -3.34 -7.03
N HIS A 257 25.09 -4.09 -6.61
CA HIS A 257 24.49 -5.17 -7.42
C HIS A 257 23.27 -4.73 -8.23
N GLY A 258 22.71 -3.56 -7.96
CA GLY A 258 21.43 -3.12 -8.48
C GLY A 258 20.24 -3.78 -7.77
N GLY A 259 19.01 -3.35 -8.09
CA GLY A 259 17.80 -3.86 -7.45
C GLY A 259 16.89 -2.79 -6.86
N HIS A 260 15.85 -3.23 -6.16
CA HIS A 260 14.80 -2.35 -5.66
C HIS A 260 15.18 -1.74 -4.31
N LEU A 261 15.61 -0.48 -4.27
CA LEU A 261 16.07 0.14 -3.02
C LEU A 261 14.94 0.83 -2.26
N ALA A 262 14.24 1.76 -2.90
CA ALA A 262 13.30 2.65 -2.23
C ALA A 262 12.12 1.90 -1.59
N SER A 263 11.63 0.84 -2.24
CA SER A 263 10.55 0.00 -1.69
C SER A 263 11.00 -0.76 -0.44
N ASN A 264 12.23 -1.30 -0.42
CA ASN A 264 12.77 -2.04 0.73
C ASN A 264 13.06 -1.14 1.94
N LEU A 265 13.56 0.08 1.71
CA LEU A 265 13.80 1.05 2.79
C LEU A 265 12.52 1.45 3.53
N GLY A 266 11.40 1.50 2.82
CA GLY A 266 10.09 1.89 3.36
C GLY A 266 9.44 0.83 4.24
N VAL A 267 9.81 -0.45 4.11
CA VAL A 267 9.15 -1.58 4.80
C VAL A 267 10.01 -2.22 5.90
N VAL A 268 11.12 -1.61 6.30
CA VAL A 268 12.03 -2.20 7.31
C VAL A 268 11.30 -2.47 8.63
N GLU A 269 10.63 -1.48 9.22
CA GLU A 269 9.91 -1.65 10.48
C GLU A 269 8.74 -2.63 10.36
N LEU A 270 8.00 -2.56 9.25
CA LEU A 270 6.94 -3.50 8.91
C LEU A 270 7.47 -4.95 8.90
N THR A 271 8.57 -5.19 8.21
CA THR A 271 9.15 -6.53 8.06
C THR A 271 9.69 -7.07 9.39
N LEU A 272 10.30 -6.20 10.20
CA LEU A 272 10.72 -6.55 11.56
C LEU A 272 9.50 -6.93 12.43
N ALA A 273 8.40 -6.18 12.36
CA ALA A 273 7.18 -6.47 13.10
C ALA A 273 6.54 -7.79 12.65
N ILE A 274 6.52 -8.10 11.36
CA ILE A 274 6.05 -9.38 10.82
C ILE A 274 6.86 -10.54 11.41
N HIS A 275 8.19 -10.54 11.22
CA HIS A 275 9.06 -11.63 11.68
C HIS A 275 9.17 -11.75 13.21
N ARG A 276 8.79 -10.72 13.96
CA ARG A 276 8.66 -10.80 15.42
C ARG A 276 7.39 -11.55 15.85
N ASN A 277 6.30 -11.41 15.09
CA ASN A 277 4.97 -11.91 15.49
C ASN A 277 4.54 -13.19 14.77
N PHE A 278 5.23 -13.59 13.71
CA PHE A 278 4.97 -14.81 12.93
C PHE A 278 6.24 -15.67 12.82
N THR A 279 6.07 -16.95 12.55
CA THR A 279 7.18 -17.91 12.40
C THR A 279 7.01 -18.68 11.11
N THR A 280 7.86 -18.43 10.12
CA THR A 280 7.92 -19.21 8.88
C THR A 280 8.79 -20.46 9.10
N PRO A 281 8.51 -21.60 8.42
CA PRO A 281 7.48 -21.79 7.40
C PRO A 281 6.06 -22.10 7.92
N ASP A 282 5.85 -22.24 9.24
CA ASP A 282 4.55 -22.60 9.83
C ASP A 282 3.45 -21.56 9.54
N ASP A 283 3.77 -20.28 9.70
CA ASP A 283 2.98 -19.16 9.19
C ASP A 283 3.41 -18.82 7.76
N HIS A 284 2.48 -18.35 6.94
CA HIS A 284 2.73 -18.01 5.53
C HIS A 284 2.88 -16.50 5.36
N ILE A 285 3.97 -16.05 4.75
CA ILE A 285 4.18 -14.63 4.41
C ILE A 285 4.30 -14.53 2.89
N ILE A 286 3.33 -13.86 2.26
CA ILE A 286 3.25 -13.70 0.81
C ILE A 286 3.44 -12.22 0.48
N TRP A 287 4.44 -11.92 -0.34
CA TRP A 287 4.79 -10.57 -0.77
C TRP A 287 4.27 -10.31 -2.17
N ASP A 288 3.38 -9.33 -2.36
CA ASP A 288 2.94 -8.96 -3.71
C ASP A 288 4.09 -8.37 -4.52
N VAL A 289 4.25 -8.83 -5.77
CA VAL A 289 5.42 -8.60 -6.65
C VAL A 289 6.73 -9.18 -6.08
N GLY A 290 6.97 -9.09 -4.77
CA GLY A 290 8.17 -9.59 -4.08
C GLY A 290 9.34 -8.61 -4.07
N HIS A 291 9.26 -7.47 -4.77
CA HIS A 291 10.36 -6.52 -4.89
C HIS A 291 10.74 -5.82 -3.56
N GLN A 292 9.81 -5.78 -2.61
CA GLN A 292 9.96 -5.23 -1.25
C GLN A 292 10.31 -6.30 -0.19
N SER A 293 10.87 -7.44 -0.61
CA SER A 293 11.16 -8.58 0.28
C SER A 293 12.62 -8.69 0.76
N TYR A 294 13.51 -7.74 0.45
CA TYR A 294 14.94 -7.88 0.79
C TYR A 294 15.17 -7.96 2.31
N VAL A 295 14.42 -7.19 3.10
CA VAL A 295 14.49 -7.28 4.57
C VAL A 295 14.01 -8.66 5.04
N HIS A 296 13.01 -9.25 4.38
CA HIS A 296 12.56 -10.60 4.66
C HIS A 296 13.67 -11.61 4.36
N LYS A 297 14.38 -11.49 3.23
CA LYS A 297 15.53 -12.35 2.89
C LYS A 297 16.68 -12.23 3.89
N ILE A 298 16.99 -11.00 4.34
CA ILE A 298 18.01 -10.74 5.37
C ILE A 298 17.68 -11.48 6.67
N LEU A 299 16.42 -11.45 7.11
CA LEU A 299 15.95 -12.05 8.37
C LEU A 299 15.70 -13.57 8.28
N THR A 300 15.93 -14.18 7.12
CA THR A 300 15.66 -15.60 6.84
C THR A 300 16.89 -16.32 6.28
N GLY A 301 18.06 -15.98 6.82
CA GLY A 301 19.33 -16.69 6.57
C GLY A 301 20.08 -16.29 5.30
N ARG A 302 19.52 -15.42 4.44
CA ARG A 302 20.06 -15.12 3.10
C ARG A 302 20.90 -13.85 3.02
N LYS A 303 21.23 -13.23 4.17
CA LYS A 303 22.03 -11.99 4.24
C LYS A 303 23.36 -12.07 3.47
N LYS A 304 24.05 -13.21 3.55
CA LYS A 304 25.35 -13.44 2.89
C LYS A 304 25.26 -13.54 1.35
N ASP A 305 24.08 -13.88 0.82
CA ASP A 305 23.89 -14.14 -0.60
C ASP A 305 23.61 -12.85 -1.40
N PHE A 306 23.48 -11.70 -0.73
CA PHE A 306 23.28 -10.39 -1.35
C PHE A 306 24.42 -9.95 -2.27
N ASP A 307 25.60 -10.55 -2.14
CA ASP A 307 26.72 -10.33 -3.08
C ASP A 307 26.44 -10.95 -4.47
N THR A 308 25.36 -11.71 -4.60
CA THR A 308 24.90 -12.33 -5.85
C THR A 308 23.50 -11.87 -6.26
N LEU A 309 22.98 -10.80 -5.63
CA LEU A 309 21.64 -10.27 -5.89
C LEU A 309 21.43 -9.97 -7.38
N ARG A 310 20.33 -10.50 -7.94
CA ARG A 310 19.91 -10.34 -9.35
C ARG A 310 20.99 -10.71 -10.37
N SER A 311 21.87 -11.64 -10.01
CA SER A 311 22.88 -12.19 -10.90
C SER A 311 22.50 -13.63 -11.31
N PRO A 312 22.89 -14.09 -12.52
CA PRO A 312 22.72 -15.49 -12.92
C PRO A 312 23.25 -16.45 -11.86
N GLY A 313 22.43 -17.45 -11.47
CA GLY A 313 22.71 -18.42 -10.41
C GLY A 313 22.76 -17.85 -8.99
N GLY A 314 22.40 -16.58 -8.79
CA GLY A 314 22.47 -15.87 -7.51
C GLY A 314 21.10 -15.64 -6.84
N LEU A 315 21.10 -14.77 -5.83
CA LEU A 315 19.91 -14.42 -5.05
C LEU A 315 18.87 -13.67 -5.92
N SER A 316 17.63 -14.13 -5.95
CA SER A 316 16.56 -13.49 -6.72
C SER A 316 16.20 -12.10 -6.16
N GLY A 317 15.78 -11.18 -7.03
CA GLY A 317 15.20 -9.89 -6.66
C GLY A 317 13.78 -9.99 -6.08
N PHE A 318 13.16 -11.18 -6.12
CA PHE A 318 11.80 -11.45 -5.69
C PHE A 318 11.73 -12.72 -4.84
N THR A 319 10.61 -13.00 -4.17
CA THR A 319 10.45 -14.27 -3.45
C THR A 319 10.40 -15.44 -4.42
N LYS A 320 11.13 -16.52 -4.13
CA LYS A 320 11.26 -17.69 -4.98
C LYS A 320 11.19 -18.96 -4.14
N ILE A 321 10.21 -19.82 -4.43
CA ILE A 321 9.95 -21.06 -3.67
C ILE A 321 11.20 -21.94 -3.59
N SER A 322 11.91 -22.12 -4.71
CA SER A 322 13.13 -22.93 -4.76
C SER A 322 14.33 -22.30 -4.03
N GLU A 323 14.24 -21.05 -3.59
CA GLU A 323 15.33 -20.33 -2.92
C GLU A 323 15.26 -20.48 -1.40
N SER A 324 14.06 -20.58 -0.81
CA SER A 324 13.90 -20.67 0.64
C SER A 324 12.53 -21.22 1.03
N GLU A 325 12.48 -22.03 2.09
CA GLU A 325 11.22 -22.45 2.74
C GLU A 325 10.39 -21.27 3.27
N HIS A 326 11.05 -20.14 3.53
CA HIS A 326 10.38 -18.92 3.98
C HIS A 326 9.65 -18.17 2.85
N ASP A 327 9.92 -18.51 1.59
CA ASP A 327 9.28 -17.98 0.39
C ASP A 327 8.17 -18.94 -0.08
N CYS A 328 7.12 -19.10 0.72
CA CYS A 328 6.05 -20.08 0.46
C CYS A 328 5.32 -19.91 -0.89
N PHE A 329 5.40 -18.72 -1.51
CA PHE A 329 4.84 -18.44 -2.83
C PHE A 329 5.80 -17.56 -3.65
N GLY A 330 5.96 -17.90 -4.93
CA GLY A 330 6.81 -17.16 -5.86
C GLY A 330 6.16 -15.84 -6.28
N ALA A 331 6.97 -14.82 -6.55
CA ALA A 331 6.47 -13.51 -6.96
C ALA A 331 7.26 -12.92 -8.14
N GLY A 332 6.61 -11.98 -8.84
CA GLY A 332 7.18 -11.21 -9.93
C GLY A 332 6.11 -10.33 -10.57
N HIS A 333 5.05 -10.95 -11.08
CA HIS A 333 3.84 -10.22 -11.48
C HIS A 333 3.09 -9.70 -10.25
N SER A 334 2.40 -8.57 -10.40
CA SER A 334 1.58 -7.93 -9.35
C SER A 334 0.25 -8.64 -9.14
N SER A 335 -0.40 -8.32 -8.02
CA SER A 335 -1.82 -8.58 -7.78
C SER A 335 -2.19 -10.06 -7.56
N THR A 336 -1.19 -10.95 -7.46
CA THR A 336 -1.37 -12.40 -7.25
C THR A 336 -1.48 -12.79 -5.79
N SER A 337 -0.87 -11.99 -4.90
CA SER A 337 -0.59 -12.40 -3.52
C SER A 337 -1.83 -12.64 -2.67
N LEU A 338 -2.91 -11.87 -2.89
CA LEU A 338 -4.13 -12.03 -2.11
C LEU A 338 -4.92 -13.28 -2.53
N SER A 339 -5.01 -13.57 -3.82
CA SER A 339 -5.59 -14.82 -4.32
C SER A 339 -4.80 -16.03 -3.80
N ALA A 340 -3.47 -15.98 -3.86
CA ALA A 340 -2.62 -17.03 -3.32
C ALA A 340 -2.83 -17.19 -1.80
N GLY A 341 -2.81 -16.08 -1.05
CA GLY A 341 -2.99 -16.08 0.40
C GLY A 341 -4.35 -16.58 0.86
N LEU A 342 -5.41 -16.31 0.10
CA LEU A 342 -6.72 -16.90 0.33
C LEU A 342 -6.66 -18.44 0.21
N GLY A 343 -5.94 -18.95 -0.79
CA GLY A 343 -5.72 -20.39 -0.97
C GLY A 343 -4.98 -21.05 0.20
N PHE A 344 -3.92 -20.42 0.70
CA PHE A 344 -3.20 -20.88 1.90
C PHE A 344 -4.09 -20.90 3.14
N ALA A 345 -4.78 -19.80 3.42
CA ALA A 345 -5.65 -19.69 4.59
C ALA A 345 -6.82 -20.69 4.58
N GLU A 346 -7.41 -20.96 3.40
CA GLU A 346 -8.42 -22.01 3.23
C GLU A 346 -7.84 -23.41 3.43
N SER A 347 -6.64 -23.68 2.90
CA SER A 347 -5.95 -24.95 3.07
C SER A 347 -5.66 -25.26 4.54
N ASP A 348 -5.15 -24.29 5.29
CA ASP A 348 -4.87 -24.43 6.73
C ASP A 348 -6.13 -24.72 7.52
N LYS A 349 -7.19 -23.96 7.25
CA LYS A 349 -8.49 -24.16 7.90
C LYS A 349 -9.05 -25.55 7.65
N ARG A 350 -8.98 -26.07 6.42
CA ARG A 350 -9.44 -27.42 6.07
C ARG A 350 -8.63 -28.51 6.78
N GLN A 351 -7.36 -28.24 7.07
CA GLN A 351 -6.47 -29.14 7.81
C GLN A 351 -6.57 -28.97 9.34
N GLY A 352 -7.36 -28.02 9.84
CA GLY A 352 -7.45 -27.71 11.27
C GLY A 352 -6.18 -27.08 11.84
N LYS A 353 -5.36 -26.42 10.99
CA LYS A 353 -4.16 -25.69 11.40
C LYS A 353 -4.54 -24.30 11.88
N ASP A 354 -3.86 -23.85 12.94
CA ASP A 354 -4.00 -22.50 13.51
C ASP A 354 -3.00 -21.48 12.89
N SER A 355 -2.27 -21.88 11.85
CA SER A 355 -1.34 -21.03 11.10
C SER A 355 -2.00 -19.75 10.60
N TYR A 356 -1.24 -18.66 10.53
CA TYR A 356 -1.66 -17.41 9.91
C TYR A 356 -1.10 -17.29 8.51
N THR A 357 -1.94 -16.78 7.61
CA THR A 357 -1.49 -16.28 6.30
C THR A 357 -1.45 -14.76 6.32
N VAL A 358 -0.29 -14.20 5.99
CA VAL A 358 -0.01 -12.77 5.96
C VAL A 358 0.30 -12.35 4.53
N VAL A 359 -0.52 -11.48 3.96
CA VAL A 359 -0.36 -10.95 2.60
C VAL A 359 0.08 -9.50 2.68
N VAL A 360 1.24 -9.18 2.11
CA VAL A 360 1.79 -7.81 2.07
C VAL A 360 1.53 -7.19 0.70
N LEU A 361 0.60 -6.24 0.64
CA LEU A 361 0.17 -5.56 -0.59
C LEU A 361 0.67 -4.12 -0.63
N GLY A 362 1.17 -3.67 -1.78
CA GLY A 362 1.28 -2.23 -2.04
C GLY A 362 -0.06 -1.64 -2.43
N ASP A 363 -0.25 -0.33 -2.25
CA ASP A 363 -1.45 0.38 -2.72
C ASP A 363 -1.61 0.34 -4.25
N GLY A 364 -0.51 0.22 -5.01
CA GLY A 364 -0.57 0.01 -6.46
C GLY A 364 -1.25 -1.29 -6.87
N ALA A 365 -1.18 -2.36 -6.07
CA ALA A 365 -1.78 -3.65 -6.38
C ALA A 365 -3.32 -3.59 -6.46
N PHE A 366 -3.93 -2.64 -5.75
CA PHE A 366 -5.37 -2.38 -5.79
C PHE A 366 -5.87 -1.78 -7.10
N THR A 367 -4.99 -1.50 -8.06
CA THR A 367 -5.41 -1.20 -9.43
C THR A 367 -5.63 -2.47 -10.26
N GLY A 368 -5.10 -3.61 -9.83
CA GLY A 368 -5.28 -4.89 -10.53
C GLY A 368 -6.59 -5.58 -10.20
N GLY A 369 -7.28 -6.06 -11.24
CA GLY A 369 -8.59 -6.72 -11.13
C GLY A 369 -8.58 -7.91 -10.17
N MET A 370 -7.53 -8.74 -10.23
CA MET A 370 -7.40 -9.94 -9.40
C MET A 370 -7.41 -9.65 -7.88
N ILE A 371 -6.96 -8.48 -7.44
CA ILE A 371 -7.07 -8.10 -6.01
C ILE A 371 -8.54 -7.91 -5.63
N HIS A 372 -9.35 -7.27 -6.47
CA HIS A 372 -10.77 -7.09 -6.19
C HIS A 372 -11.55 -8.40 -6.23
N GLU A 373 -11.22 -9.28 -7.18
CA GLU A 373 -11.76 -10.64 -7.24
C GLU A 373 -11.43 -11.43 -5.97
N ALA A 374 -10.19 -11.35 -5.48
CA ALA A 374 -9.76 -12.01 -4.25
C ALA A 374 -10.45 -11.43 -3.00
N ILE A 375 -10.59 -10.10 -2.89
CA ILE A 375 -11.33 -9.44 -1.81
C ILE A 375 -12.79 -9.90 -1.80
N ASN A 376 -13.42 -9.98 -2.96
CA ASN A 376 -14.80 -10.44 -3.11
C ASN A 376 -15.00 -11.90 -2.65
N ASN A 377 -13.96 -12.73 -2.75
CA ASN A 377 -13.98 -14.12 -2.31
C ASN A 377 -13.43 -14.34 -0.89
N CYS A 378 -12.95 -13.28 -0.23
CA CYS A 378 -12.45 -13.40 1.15
C CYS A 378 -13.57 -13.76 2.11
N ARG A 379 -13.33 -14.78 2.96
CA ARG A 379 -14.23 -15.14 4.04
C ARG A 379 -13.83 -14.51 5.36
N ARG A 380 -14.81 -14.26 6.23
CA ARG A 380 -14.57 -13.65 7.54
C ARG A 380 -13.78 -14.56 8.48
N ASP A 381 -14.00 -15.86 8.42
CA ASP A 381 -13.60 -16.85 9.42
C ASP A 381 -12.23 -17.51 9.13
N LEU A 382 -11.33 -16.83 8.42
CA LEU A 382 -9.98 -17.30 8.10
C LEU A 382 -8.93 -16.57 8.96
N ASN A 383 -7.81 -17.24 9.25
CA ASN A 383 -6.62 -16.62 9.85
C ASN A 383 -5.80 -15.84 8.81
N LEU A 384 -6.45 -14.94 8.08
CA LEU A 384 -5.85 -14.14 7.01
C LEU A 384 -5.62 -12.70 7.47
N ILE A 385 -4.39 -12.20 7.35
CA ILE A 385 -4.03 -10.82 7.67
C ILE A 385 -3.49 -10.16 6.41
N ILE A 386 -4.18 -9.12 5.95
CA ILE A 386 -3.84 -8.35 4.76
C ILE A 386 -3.18 -7.05 5.23
N LEU A 387 -1.88 -6.92 5.00
CA LEU A 387 -1.09 -5.73 5.32
C LEU A 387 -1.05 -4.83 4.08
N LEU A 388 -1.91 -3.81 4.07
CA LEU A 388 -1.95 -2.79 3.02
C LEU A 388 -0.89 -1.72 3.30
N ASN A 389 0.20 -1.76 2.54
CA ASN A 389 1.29 -0.80 2.57
C ASN A 389 1.01 0.37 1.61
N GLU A 390 0.33 1.41 2.10
CA GLU A 390 0.07 2.65 1.36
C GLU A 390 1.31 3.55 1.39
N ASN A 391 1.87 3.84 0.22
CA ASN A 391 2.95 4.82 0.06
C ASN A 391 2.70 5.83 -1.09
N GLU A 392 1.48 5.85 -1.64
CA GLU A 392 0.99 6.69 -2.74
C GLU A 392 1.63 6.43 -4.12
N MET A 393 2.43 5.37 -4.24
CA MET A 393 3.26 5.12 -5.42
C MET A 393 3.24 3.64 -5.84
N SER A 394 3.12 3.38 -7.15
CA SER A 394 3.50 2.12 -7.79
C SER A 394 4.96 2.22 -8.25
N ILE A 395 5.18 2.45 -9.55
CA ILE A 395 6.40 3.04 -10.12
C ILE A 395 6.21 4.56 -10.21
N SER A 396 5.07 4.99 -10.74
CA SER A 396 4.56 6.36 -10.76
C SER A 396 3.56 6.60 -9.61
N LYS A 397 3.01 7.82 -9.48
CA LYS A 397 1.93 8.08 -8.51
C LYS A 397 0.71 7.22 -8.84
N ASN A 398 0.09 6.61 -7.82
CA ASN A 398 -1.11 5.80 -8.01
C ASN A 398 -2.27 6.65 -8.56
N LYS A 399 -3.06 6.05 -9.44
CA LYS A 399 -4.22 6.67 -10.12
C LYS A 399 -5.48 5.83 -9.90
N GLY A 400 -6.64 6.46 -10.07
CA GLY A 400 -7.95 5.81 -9.97
C GLY A 400 -8.73 6.19 -8.71
N GLY A 401 -10.04 5.94 -8.75
CA GLY A 401 -10.96 6.32 -7.67
C GLY A 401 -10.63 5.65 -6.32
N PHE A 402 -10.03 4.45 -6.34
CA PHE A 402 -9.59 3.79 -5.12
C PHE A 402 -8.41 4.51 -4.44
N ALA A 403 -7.45 5.03 -5.21
CA ALA A 403 -6.34 5.80 -4.67
C ALA A 403 -6.82 7.12 -4.02
N GLU A 404 -7.81 7.79 -4.64
CA GLU A 404 -8.45 8.98 -4.07
C GLU A 404 -9.23 8.64 -2.78
N TYR A 405 -9.96 7.52 -2.79
CA TYR A 405 -10.65 7.01 -1.61
C TYR A 405 -9.67 6.73 -0.44
N MET A 406 -8.53 6.08 -0.70
CA MET A 406 -7.49 5.85 0.31
C MET A 406 -6.89 7.17 0.84
N SER A 407 -6.60 8.13 -0.04
CA SER A 407 -6.13 9.46 0.35
C SER A 407 -7.13 10.19 1.27
N ASN A 408 -8.44 10.04 1.02
CA ASN A 408 -9.49 10.61 1.86
C ASN A 408 -9.57 9.94 3.24
N ILE A 409 -9.39 8.62 3.33
CA ILE A 409 -9.25 7.93 4.63
C ILE A 409 -8.05 8.51 5.40
N ARG A 410 -6.94 8.76 4.70
CA ARG A 410 -5.71 9.29 5.28
C ARG A 410 -5.84 10.74 5.74
N THR A 411 -6.60 11.61 5.09
CA THR A 411 -6.81 13.00 5.55
C THR A 411 -7.72 13.08 6.76
N THR A 412 -8.61 12.10 6.94
CA THR A 412 -9.57 11.99 8.06
C THR A 412 -8.92 11.45 9.35
N LYS A 413 -7.61 11.68 9.59
CA LYS A 413 -6.76 11.14 10.71
C LYS A 413 -7.30 11.29 12.14
N LYS A 414 -8.47 11.89 12.36
CA LYS A 414 -9.11 12.10 13.66
C LYS A 414 -10.19 11.07 14.01
N TYR A 415 -10.70 10.27 13.07
CA TYR A 415 -11.91 9.47 13.28
C TYR A 415 -11.66 8.05 13.86
N PHE A 416 -10.59 7.36 13.45
CA PHE A 416 -10.44 5.92 13.71
C PHE A 416 -9.60 5.53 14.95
N LYS A 417 -9.05 6.50 15.69
CA LYS A 417 -8.21 6.24 16.89
C LYS A 417 -8.97 5.68 18.11
N VAL A 418 -10.30 5.58 18.04
CA VAL A 418 -11.17 5.26 19.18
C VAL A 418 -11.48 3.76 19.31
N LYS A 419 -11.30 2.96 18.26
CA LYS A 419 -11.77 1.55 18.25
C LYS A 419 -10.89 0.62 19.10
N ALA A 420 -9.56 0.72 19.04
CA ALA A 420 -8.66 -0.26 19.66
C ALA A 420 -8.25 0.03 21.12
N VAL A 421 -8.23 1.31 21.55
CA VAL A 421 -7.75 1.70 22.90
C VAL A 421 -8.82 1.45 23.98
N THR A 422 -10.09 1.43 23.58
CA THR A 422 -11.24 1.43 24.50
C THR A 422 -11.56 0.03 25.01
N GLU A 423 -11.33 -1.03 24.21
CA GLU A 423 -11.71 -2.41 24.59
C GLU A 423 -10.79 -3.02 25.64
N ASN A 424 -9.51 -2.65 25.69
CA ASN A 424 -8.53 -3.27 26.60
C ASN A 424 -8.37 -2.54 27.95
N THR A 425 -8.95 -1.34 28.09
CA THR A 425 -8.76 -0.49 29.29
C THR A 425 -9.96 -0.53 30.23
N LEU A 426 -11.17 -0.73 29.71
CA LEU A 426 -12.40 -0.77 30.50
C LEU A 426 -12.55 -2.08 31.31
N GLU A 427 -12.02 -3.20 30.83
CA GLU A 427 -12.10 -4.50 31.52
C GLU A 427 -11.11 -4.66 32.69
N ARG A 428 -10.22 -3.68 32.93
CA ARG A 428 -9.15 -3.76 33.94
C ARG A 428 -9.41 -2.95 35.22
N ILE A 429 -10.61 -2.40 35.39
CA ILE A 429 -10.94 -1.54 36.54
C ILE A 429 -11.85 -2.31 37.51
N PRO A 430 -11.33 -2.82 38.65
CA PRO A 430 -12.05 -3.78 39.50
C PRO A 430 -13.20 -3.23 40.36
N TRP A 431 -13.46 -1.92 40.34
CA TRP A 431 -14.35 -1.23 41.31
C TRP A 431 -15.61 -0.60 40.68
N LEU A 432 -15.84 -0.78 39.37
CA LEU A 432 -17.01 -0.25 38.69
C LEU A 432 -18.12 -1.30 38.68
N GLY A 433 -19.24 -1.01 39.35
CA GLY A 433 -20.40 -1.91 39.44
C GLY A 433 -21.11 -2.11 38.09
N ASP A 434 -21.83 -3.25 37.98
CA ASP A 434 -22.50 -3.73 36.76
C ASP A 434 -23.42 -2.71 36.07
N SER A 435 -24.00 -1.78 36.84
CA SER A 435 -24.88 -0.73 36.33
C SER A 435 -24.15 0.32 35.48
N ILE A 436 -22.91 0.68 35.84
CA ILE A 436 -22.10 1.66 35.10
C ILE A 436 -21.56 1.01 33.81
N VAL A 437 -21.21 -0.27 33.87
CA VAL A 437 -20.78 -1.04 32.71
C VAL A 437 -21.90 -1.10 31.67
N LYS A 438 -23.15 -1.38 32.09
CA LYS A 438 -24.32 -1.39 31.20
C LYS A 438 -24.64 -0.02 30.61
N LEU A 439 -24.53 1.06 31.37
CA LEU A 439 -24.73 2.43 30.89
C LEU A 439 -23.70 2.81 29.82
N ILE A 440 -22.42 2.52 30.04
CA ILE A 440 -21.34 2.75 29.07
C ILE A 440 -21.56 1.88 27.81
N HIS A 441 -22.02 0.64 27.98
CA HIS A 441 -22.29 -0.26 26.85
C HIS A 441 -23.45 0.25 25.98
N ASN A 442 -24.52 0.75 26.60
CA ASN A 442 -25.69 1.29 25.91
C ASN A 442 -25.38 2.61 25.20
N ILE A 443 -24.60 3.51 25.83
CA ILE A 443 -24.12 4.74 25.19
C ILE A 443 -23.19 4.40 24.01
N LYS A 444 -22.31 3.40 24.16
CA LYS A 444 -21.42 2.91 23.09
C LYS A 444 -22.21 2.32 21.92
N GLN A 445 -23.35 1.66 22.17
CA GLN A 445 -24.25 1.14 21.14
C GLN A 445 -25.01 2.26 20.41
N ALA A 446 -25.53 3.26 21.13
CA ALA A 446 -26.19 4.41 20.51
C ALA A 446 -25.22 5.25 19.65
N PHE A 447 -23.97 5.40 20.11
CA PHE A 447 -22.92 6.10 19.37
C PHE A 447 -22.39 5.28 18.18
N LYS A 448 -22.42 3.94 18.27
CA LYS A 448 -22.05 3.03 17.17
C LYS A 448 -22.92 3.31 15.94
N ASN A 449 -24.23 3.45 16.12
CA ASN A 449 -25.18 3.56 15.01
C ASN A 449 -25.17 4.93 14.32
N LEU A 450 -24.65 5.98 14.96
CA LEU A 450 -24.58 7.33 14.40
C LEU A 450 -23.30 7.61 13.60
N VAL A 451 -22.29 6.73 13.70
CA VAL A 451 -20.89 6.99 13.25
C VAL A 451 -20.40 5.99 12.19
N TYR A 452 -21.13 4.90 11.92
CA TYR A 452 -20.79 3.98 10.82
C TYR A 452 -21.06 4.63 9.45
N SER A 453 -20.06 5.34 8.91
CA SER A 453 -19.75 5.11 7.50
C SER A 453 -18.92 3.83 7.46
N THR A 454 -19.51 2.74 6.98
CA THR A 454 -18.73 1.52 6.70
C THR A 454 -17.67 1.88 5.66
N ASN A 455 -16.44 1.37 5.86
CA ASN A 455 -15.40 1.52 4.85
C ASN A 455 -15.49 0.35 3.85
N TYR A 456 -14.93 0.54 2.66
CA TYR A 456 -14.94 -0.44 1.56
C TYR A 456 -14.62 -1.86 2.02
N PHE A 457 -13.62 -2.05 2.89
CA PHE A 457 -13.23 -3.38 3.37
C PHE A 457 -14.27 -3.99 4.31
N GLU A 458 -14.89 -3.18 5.18
CA GLU A 458 -15.96 -3.63 6.07
C GLU A 458 -17.22 -4.02 5.28
N ASP A 459 -17.54 -3.31 4.20
CA ASP A 459 -18.64 -3.67 3.29
C ASP A 459 -18.38 -5.00 2.56
N MET A 460 -17.12 -5.26 2.19
CA MET A 460 -16.66 -6.56 1.68
C MET A 460 -16.54 -7.64 2.78
N GLY A 461 -16.91 -7.31 4.03
CA GLY A 461 -16.94 -8.23 5.16
C GLY A 461 -15.64 -8.42 5.92
N LEU A 462 -14.56 -7.76 5.51
CA LEU A 462 -13.27 -7.81 6.19
C LEU A 462 -13.27 -6.94 7.44
N TYR A 463 -12.49 -7.32 8.46
CA TYR A 463 -12.24 -6.41 9.57
C TYR A 463 -11.16 -5.39 9.17
N TYR A 464 -11.34 -4.12 9.49
CA TYR A 464 -10.40 -3.07 9.10
C TYR A 464 -9.75 -2.39 10.31
N ILE A 465 -8.43 -2.24 10.27
CA ILE A 465 -7.60 -1.56 11.27
C ILE A 465 -6.71 -0.54 10.57
N GLY A 466 -6.79 0.74 10.93
CA GLY A 466 -5.88 1.77 10.44
C GLY A 466 -6.56 3.07 10.00
N PRO A 467 -5.82 3.99 9.34
CA PRO A 467 -4.40 3.88 8.99
C PRO A 467 -3.46 3.99 10.20
N VAL A 468 -2.36 3.24 10.19
CA VAL A 468 -1.29 3.22 11.22
C VAL A 468 0.05 3.60 10.57
N ASP A 469 0.94 4.25 11.32
CA ASP A 469 2.31 4.56 10.84
C ASP A 469 3.11 3.26 10.64
N GLY A 470 3.36 2.89 9.38
CA GLY A 470 4.07 1.66 9.01
C GLY A 470 5.59 1.75 9.23
N ASN A 471 6.12 2.95 9.51
CA ASN A 471 7.51 3.16 9.93
C ASN A 471 7.67 3.24 11.46
N ASP A 472 6.62 2.91 12.24
CA ASP A 472 6.68 2.73 13.69
C ASP A 472 6.50 1.24 14.05
N TYR A 473 7.62 0.58 14.35
CA TYR A 473 7.65 -0.84 14.70
C TYR A 473 6.68 -1.22 15.84
N GLU A 474 6.58 -0.40 16.90
CA GLU A 474 5.71 -0.73 18.04
C GLU A 474 4.25 -0.66 17.61
N ALA A 475 3.88 0.37 16.83
CA ALA A 475 2.52 0.53 16.34
C ALA A 475 2.10 -0.62 15.41
N VAL A 476 2.97 -1.04 14.48
CA VAL A 476 2.69 -2.17 13.57
C VAL A 476 2.56 -3.47 14.36
N SER A 477 3.50 -3.75 15.28
CA SER A 477 3.48 -4.96 16.10
C SER A 477 2.21 -5.05 16.95
N ASP A 478 1.78 -3.94 17.57
CA ASP A 478 0.55 -3.91 18.37
C ASP A 478 -0.68 -4.24 17.51
N MET A 479 -0.78 -3.70 16.29
CA MET A 479 -1.92 -3.97 15.40
C MET A 479 -1.93 -5.40 14.87
N ILE A 480 -0.76 -5.97 14.58
CA ILE A 480 -0.64 -7.40 14.24
C ILE A 480 -1.16 -8.26 15.39
N GLN A 481 -0.77 -7.98 16.63
CA GLN A 481 -1.25 -8.74 17.79
C GLN A 481 -2.76 -8.61 18.00
N VAL A 482 -3.33 -7.43 17.74
CA VAL A 482 -4.79 -7.24 17.73
C VAL A 482 -5.42 -8.13 16.66
N ALA A 483 -4.93 -8.08 15.41
CA ALA A 483 -5.46 -8.89 14.32
C ALA A 483 -5.40 -10.39 14.60
N LYS A 484 -4.28 -10.89 15.17
CA LYS A 484 -4.17 -12.31 15.58
C LYS A 484 -5.27 -12.70 16.57
N LYS A 485 -5.52 -11.89 17.60
CA LYS A 485 -6.57 -12.18 18.61
C LYS A 485 -7.97 -12.27 18.04
N LEU A 486 -8.26 -11.59 16.93
CA LEU A 486 -9.59 -11.60 16.32
C LEU A 486 -9.91 -12.91 15.60
N LYS A 487 -8.90 -13.72 15.23
CA LYS A 487 -9.05 -14.98 14.47
C LYS A 487 -10.01 -14.87 13.28
N ARG A 488 -9.85 -13.80 12.50
CA ARG A 488 -10.70 -13.47 11.35
C ARG A 488 -9.91 -12.71 10.29
N SER A 489 -10.40 -12.73 9.05
CA SER A 489 -9.79 -11.99 7.95
C SER A 489 -9.78 -10.49 8.24
N THR A 490 -8.57 -9.93 8.28
CA THR A 490 -8.33 -8.57 8.77
C THR A 490 -7.39 -7.81 7.85
N VAL A 491 -7.81 -6.60 7.45
CA VAL A 491 -6.98 -5.62 6.76
C VAL A 491 -6.35 -4.68 7.79
N ILE A 492 -5.02 -4.60 7.78
CA ILE A 492 -4.27 -3.57 8.50
C ILE A 492 -3.74 -2.58 7.47
N HIS A 493 -4.26 -1.36 7.50
CA HIS A 493 -3.82 -0.26 6.66
C HIS A 493 -2.65 0.45 7.30
N LEU A 494 -1.49 0.38 6.64
CA LEU A 494 -0.23 0.96 7.03
C LEU A 494 0.15 2.09 6.06
N THR A 495 0.53 3.24 6.59
CA THR A 495 1.10 4.33 5.79
C THR A 495 2.61 4.33 5.95
N THR A 496 3.37 4.10 4.88
CA THR A 496 4.84 4.16 4.89
C THR A 496 5.37 5.29 4.02
N LYS A 497 6.66 5.59 4.17
CA LYS A 497 7.38 6.51 3.27
C LYS A 497 8.35 5.72 2.39
N LYS A 498 8.18 5.82 1.07
CA LYS A 498 9.12 5.22 0.11
C LYS A 498 10.51 5.85 0.27
N GLY A 499 11.55 5.02 0.33
CA GLY A 499 12.92 5.48 0.57
C GLY A 499 13.24 5.86 2.03
N TYR A 500 12.34 5.60 2.99
CA TYR A 500 12.48 6.08 4.38
C TYR A 500 13.85 5.80 4.99
N GLY A 501 14.44 6.83 5.60
CA GLY A 501 15.73 6.76 6.27
C GLY A 501 16.93 7.02 5.37
N TYR A 502 16.76 7.12 4.05
CA TYR A 502 17.80 7.51 3.10
C TYR A 502 17.36 8.73 2.27
N LYS A 503 17.84 9.91 2.66
CA LYS A 503 17.37 11.20 2.14
C LYS A 503 17.31 11.31 0.59
N PRO A 504 18.32 10.82 -0.18
CA PRO A 504 18.23 10.85 -1.64
C PRO A 504 17.06 10.02 -2.20
N ALA A 505 16.75 8.86 -1.63
CA ALA A 505 15.63 8.04 -2.05
C ALA A 505 14.28 8.57 -1.55
N GLU A 506 14.24 9.31 -0.44
CA GLU A 506 13.03 10.01 0.00
C GLU A 506 12.65 11.16 -0.91
N ASP A 507 13.64 11.90 -1.41
CA ASP A 507 13.43 13.08 -2.26
C ASP A 507 13.19 12.68 -3.73
N PHE A 508 13.78 11.57 -4.21
CA PHE A 508 13.65 11.06 -5.58
C PHE A 508 13.31 9.56 -5.64
N PRO A 509 12.17 9.11 -5.09
CA PRO A 509 11.85 7.68 -4.96
C PRO A 509 11.79 6.93 -6.30
N GLN A 510 11.43 7.60 -7.39
CA GLN A 510 11.42 7.04 -8.75
C GLN A 510 12.82 6.69 -9.27
N HIS A 511 13.85 7.44 -8.88
CA HIS A 511 15.23 7.15 -9.30
C HIS A 511 15.79 5.93 -8.55
N TYR A 512 15.35 5.73 -7.31
CA TYR A 512 15.78 4.63 -6.44
C TYR A 512 14.80 3.46 -6.40
N HIS A 513 13.75 3.45 -7.25
CA HIS A 513 12.82 2.33 -7.34
C HIS A 513 13.52 1.07 -7.83
N ALA A 514 14.35 1.19 -8.88
CA ALA A 514 15.26 0.16 -9.36
C ALA A 514 16.62 0.83 -9.67
N VAL A 515 17.63 0.50 -8.87
CA VAL A 515 19.00 1.01 -9.02
C VAL A 515 19.75 0.10 -10.01
N PRO A 516 20.47 0.66 -11.00
CA PRO A 516 21.32 -0.14 -11.89
C PRO A 516 22.54 -0.68 -11.14
N LYS A 517 23.12 -1.77 -11.66
CA LYS A 517 24.37 -2.33 -11.14
C LYS A 517 25.49 -1.28 -11.25
N GLY A 518 26.23 -1.06 -10.16
CA GLY A 518 27.27 -0.01 -10.09
C GLY A 518 26.76 1.42 -9.87
N GLY A 519 25.45 1.64 -9.71
CA GLY A 519 24.86 2.91 -9.28
C GLY A 519 24.78 4.02 -10.34
N ALA A 520 25.38 3.85 -11.52
CA ALA A 520 25.28 4.80 -12.63
C ALA A 520 24.17 4.38 -13.62
N ARG A 521 23.29 5.32 -13.99
CA ARG A 521 22.42 5.16 -15.16
C ARG A 521 23.23 5.59 -16.38
N GLU A 522 23.49 4.67 -17.31
CA GLU A 522 23.82 5.09 -18.66
C GLU A 522 22.54 5.64 -19.30
N GLU A 523 22.48 6.95 -19.51
CA GLU A 523 21.41 7.62 -20.28
C GLU A 523 21.66 7.41 -21.77
N THR A 524 21.59 6.16 -22.23
CA THR A 524 21.58 5.84 -23.66
C THR A 524 20.13 5.65 -24.11
N GLU A 525 19.79 6.34 -25.19
CA GLU A 525 18.46 6.24 -25.80
C GLU A 525 18.21 4.80 -26.28
N GLY A 526 17.10 4.20 -25.87
CA GLY A 526 16.74 2.82 -26.19
C GLY A 526 15.52 2.68 -27.12
N PHE A 527 15.09 1.43 -27.36
CA PHE A 527 13.89 1.16 -28.17
C PHE A 527 12.62 1.80 -27.60
N SER A 528 12.44 1.82 -26.27
CA SER A 528 11.27 2.44 -25.64
C SER A 528 11.19 3.95 -25.93
N ASP A 529 12.32 4.66 -25.85
CA ASP A 529 12.37 6.09 -26.15
C ASP A 529 12.02 6.36 -27.63
N ASN A 530 12.56 5.53 -28.54
CA ASN A 530 12.29 5.62 -29.97
C ASN A 530 10.83 5.30 -30.32
N LEU A 531 10.21 4.32 -29.64
CA LEU A 531 8.76 4.08 -29.76
C LEU A 531 7.98 5.34 -29.38
N GLY A 532 8.29 5.93 -28.22
CA GLY A 532 7.62 7.13 -27.75
C GLY A 532 7.74 8.30 -28.74
N LYS A 533 8.93 8.48 -29.34
CA LYS A 533 9.17 9.48 -30.39
C LYS A 533 8.37 9.19 -31.66
N ALA A 534 8.32 7.94 -32.12
CA ALA A 534 7.57 7.54 -33.30
C ALA A 534 6.05 7.74 -33.12
N ILE A 535 5.51 7.36 -31.97
CA ILE A 535 4.09 7.61 -31.63
C ILE A 535 3.82 9.13 -31.52
N TYR A 536 4.74 9.90 -30.94
CA TYR A 536 4.59 11.35 -30.85
C TYR A 536 4.54 12.01 -32.24
N GLU A 537 5.35 11.51 -33.18
CA GLU A 537 5.41 12.05 -34.54
C GLU A 537 4.07 11.95 -35.28
N ILE A 538 3.33 10.85 -35.10
CA ILE A 538 1.97 10.71 -35.63
C ILE A 538 0.91 11.42 -34.77
N ALA A 539 1.06 11.42 -33.44
CA ALA A 539 0.03 11.91 -32.52
C ALA A 539 -0.08 13.43 -32.49
N LYS A 540 1.04 14.16 -32.68
CA LYS A 540 1.08 15.62 -32.59
C LYS A 540 0.14 16.32 -33.58
N ASP A 541 -0.11 15.70 -34.73
CA ASP A 541 -0.95 16.21 -35.81
C ASP A 541 -2.26 15.39 -35.96
N ASN A 542 -2.50 14.39 -35.11
CA ASN A 542 -3.67 13.53 -35.16
C ASN A 542 -4.29 13.32 -33.75
N PRO A 543 -5.41 14.00 -33.41
CA PRO A 543 -6.05 13.89 -32.10
C PRO A 543 -6.73 12.53 -31.86
N GLU A 544 -6.92 11.70 -32.89
CA GLU A 544 -7.49 10.36 -32.74
C GLU A 544 -6.49 9.37 -32.10
N VAL A 545 -5.19 9.68 -32.13
CA VAL A 545 -4.16 8.80 -31.55
C VAL A 545 -4.23 8.84 -30.03
N CYS A 546 -4.34 7.66 -29.41
CA CYS A 546 -4.34 7.49 -27.95
C CYS A 546 -3.16 6.62 -27.52
N ALA A 547 -2.29 7.10 -26.64
CA ALA A 547 -1.24 6.30 -26.02
C ALA A 547 -1.71 5.76 -24.66
N ILE A 548 -1.63 4.46 -24.47
CA ILE A 548 -2.15 3.75 -23.28
C ILE A 548 -1.02 2.96 -22.64
N THR A 549 -0.91 3.00 -21.31
CA THR A 549 0.01 2.14 -20.53
C THR A 549 -0.68 1.60 -19.29
N ALA A 550 -0.16 0.48 -18.78
CA ALA A 550 -0.52 -0.08 -17.48
C ALA A 550 0.56 0.28 -16.44
N ALA A 551 0.45 1.44 -15.79
CA ALA A 551 1.36 1.95 -14.75
C ALA A 551 2.85 2.14 -15.12
N MET A 552 3.22 2.08 -16.41
CA MET A 552 4.63 2.09 -16.84
C MET A 552 5.00 3.18 -17.86
N PRO A 553 4.57 4.46 -17.73
CA PRO A 553 4.86 5.48 -18.75
C PRO A 553 6.36 5.69 -19.02
N HIS A 554 7.19 5.68 -17.98
CA HIS A 554 8.65 5.74 -18.13
C HIS A 554 9.21 4.44 -18.70
N GLY A 555 8.66 3.29 -18.27
CA GLY A 555 9.09 1.99 -18.76
C GLY A 555 8.92 1.89 -20.27
N THR A 556 7.76 2.25 -20.78
CA THR A 556 7.37 2.07 -22.19
C THR A 556 7.62 3.31 -23.06
N GLY A 557 8.36 4.31 -22.57
CA GLY A 557 8.73 5.51 -23.32
C GLY A 557 7.60 6.50 -23.61
N LEU A 558 6.44 6.37 -22.95
CA LEU A 558 5.28 7.23 -23.18
C LEU A 558 5.30 8.55 -22.39
N GLU A 559 6.37 8.83 -21.63
CA GLU A 559 6.53 10.11 -20.91
C GLU A 559 6.47 11.33 -21.86
N ILE A 560 6.98 11.22 -23.09
CA ILE A 560 6.88 12.31 -24.07
C ILE A 560 5.43 12.65 -24.40
N ILE A 561 4.57 11.64 -24.60
CA ILE A 561 3.13 11.84 -24.89
C ILE A 561 2.44 12.40 -23.65
N LYS A 562 2.70 11.82 -22.47
CA LYS A 562 2.14 12.30 -21.20
C LYS A 562 2.42 13.78 -20.95
N HIS A 563 3.61 14.26 -21.30
CA HIS A 563 3.99 15.66 -21.08
C HIS A 563 3.57 16.60 -22.22
N LYS A 564 3.65 16.17 -23.47
CA LYS A 564 3.38 17.02 -24.64
C LYS A 564 1.92 16.99 -25.10
N LEU A 565 1.25 15.84 -24.97
CA LEU A 565 -0.11 15.56 -25.44
C LEU A 565 -0.96 14.89 -24.34
N PRO A 566 -1.17 15.52 -23.17
CA PRO A 566 -1.80 14.88 -22.01
C PRO A 566 -3.22 14.38 -22.26
N ASN A 567 -3.98 15.00 -23.19
CA ASN A 567 -5.34 14.59 -23.55
C ASN A 567 -5.38 13.30 -24.38
N GLN A 568 -4.24 12.87 -24.92
CA GLN A 568 -4.09 11.66 -25.73
C GLN A 568 -3.40 10.54 -24.94
N PHE A 569 -3.12 10.75 -23.65
CA PHE A 569 -2.38 9.81 -22.81
C PHE A 569 -3.27 9.23 -21.70
N TYR A 570 -3.25 7.90 -21.58
CA TYR A 570 -3.99 7.14 -20.58
C TYR A 570 -3.07 6.21 -19.80
N ASP A 571 -3.18 6.24 -18.48
CA ASP A 571 -2.51 5.32 -17.57
C ASP A 571 -3.57 4.68 -16.68
N VAL A 572 -3.79 3.39 -16.88
CA VAL A 572 -4.91 2.67 -16.27
C VAL A 572 -4.53 1.94 -14.98
N GLY A 573 -3.31 2.15 -14.46
CA GLY A 573 -2.79 1.37 -13.34
C GLY A 573 -2.31 -0.02 -13.78
N ILE A 574 -2.05 -0.91 -12.83
CA ILE A 574 -1.58 -2.28 -13.06
C ILE A 574 -2.78 -3.16 -13.44
N ALA A 575 -3.34 -2.90 -14.62
CA ALA A 575 -4.58 -3.50 -15.12
C ALA A 575 -4.47 -3.76 -16.63
N GLU A 576 -3.61 -4.69 -17.03
CA GLU A 576 -3.33 -5.02 -18.43
C GLU A 576 -4.58 -5.53 -19.18
N GLU A 577 -5.44 -6.30 -18.52
CA GLU A 577 -6.72 -6.77 -19.06
C GLU A 577 -7.62 -5.57 -19.39
N HIS A 578 -7.75 -4.64 -18.44
CA HIS A 578 -8.51 -3.41 -18.63
C HIS A 578 -7.90 -2.54 -19.72
N ALA A 579 -6.57 -2.41 -19.79
CA ALA A 579 -5.89 -1.61 -20.82
C ALA A 579 -6.20 -2.13 -22.24
N ALA A 580 -6.21 -3.45 -22.44
CA ALA A 580 -6.53 -4.08 -23.71
C ALA A 580 -8.00 -3.82 -24.12
N THR A 581 -8.97 -4.07 -23.23
CA THR A 581 -10.39 -3.80 -23.53
C THR A 581 -10.68 -2.31 -23.65
N PHE A 582 -10.00 -1.46 -22.87
CA PHE A 582 -10.12 0.00 -22.96
C PHE A 582 -9.64 0.51 -24.32
N ALA A 583 -8.51 -0.02 -24.82
CA ALA A 583 -8.04 0.24 -26.18
C ALA A 583 -9.07 -0.21 -27.21
N ALA A 584 -9.66 -1.40 -27.07
CA ALA A 584 -10.73 -1.88 -27.93
C ALA A 584 -11.93 -0.91 -27.96
N GLY A 585 -12.40 -0.45 -26.80
CA GLY A 585 -13.51 0.51 -26.69
C GLY A 585 -13.21 1.86 -27.34
N LEU A 586 -12.00 2.39 -27.16
CA LEU A 586 -11.53 3.59 -27.86
C LEU A 586 -11.54 3.38 -29.38
N CYS A 587 -11.03 2.25 -29.85
CA CYS A 587 -10.97 1.91 -31.27
C CYS A 587 -12.35 1.75 -31.90
N ALA A 588 -13.27 1.06 -31.22
CA ALA A 588 -14.66 0.89 -31.64
C ALA A 588 -15.38 2.25 -31.79
N ASN A 589 -14.96 3.26 -31.02
CA ASN A 589 -15.43 4.63 -31.14
C ASN A 589 -14.49 5.53 -31.97
N LYS A 590 -13.84 4.97 -32.99
CA LYS A 590 -13.04 5.67 -34.03
C LYS A 590 -11.74 6.32 -33.56
N MET A 591 -11.23 5.98 -32.38
CA MET A 591 -9.87 6.39 -31.98
C MET A 591 -8.82 5.40 -32.52
N ARG A 592 -7.54 5.79 -32.47
CA ARG A 592 -6.37 4.99 -32.88
C ARG A 592 -5.47 4.70 -31.67
N PRO A 593 -5.75 3.64 -30.91
CA PRO A 593 -5.01 3.34 -29.68
C PRO A 593 -3.69 2.61 -29.93
N TYR A 594 -2.67 3.04 -29.17
CA TYR A 594 -1.37 2.42 -29.01
C TYR A 594 -1.22 1.97 -27.56
N PHE A 595 -1.40 0.68 -27.31
CA PHE A 595 -1.25 0.09 -25.98
C PHE A 595 0.19 -0.41 -25.80
N ALA A 596 0.99 0.32 -25.02
CA ALA A 596 2.38 -0.04 -24.74
C ALA A 596 2.49 -0.81 -23.42
N VAL A 597 3.06 -2.01 -23.49
CA VAL A 597 3.10 -2.99 -22.39
C VAL A 597 4.29 -3.94 -22.57
N TYR A 598 4.78 -4.54 -21.49
CA TYR A 598 5.86 -5.53 -21.60
C TYR A 598 5.30 -6.87 -22.08
N SER A 599 6.09 -7.63 -22.84
CA SER A 599 5.74 -8.98 -23.30
C SER A 599 5.28 -9.88 -22.14
N SER A 600 6.00 -9.89 -21.01
CA SER A 600 5.63 -10.70 -19.85
C SER A 600 4.29 -10.29 -19.23
N PHE A 601 3.95 -9.00 -19.24
CA PHE A 601 2.69 -8.51 -18.65
C PHE A 601 1.51 -8.59 -19.61
N LEU A 602 1.75 -8.55 -20.92
CA LEU A 602 0.72 -8.76 -21.94
C LEU A 602 0.03 -10.13 -21.80
N GLN A 603 0.71 -11.12 -21.21
CA GLN A 603 0.15 -12.43 -20.88
C GLN A 603 -1.16 -12.33 -20.09
N ARG A 604 -1.31 -11.31 -19.21
CA ARG A 604 -2.53 -11.09 -18.43
C ARG A 604 -3.74 -10.76 -19.31
N GLY A 605 -3.54 -10.02 -20.39
CA GLY A 605 -4.60 -9.59 -21.30
C GLY A 605 -4.89 -10.56 -22.46
N TYR A 606 -4.38 -11.79 -22.43
CA TYR A 606 -4.46 -12.72 -23.57
C TYR A 606 -5.89 -12.92 -24.10
N ASP A 607 -6.86 -13.13 -23.20
CA ASP A 607 -8.28 -13.30 -23.56
C ASP A 607 -8.84 -12.04 -24.24
N ASN A 608 -8.50 -10.86 -23.72
CA ASN A 608 -8.92 -9.58 -24.28
C ASN A 608 -8.35 -9.33 -25.69
N LEU A 609 -7.14 -9.81 -25.97
CA LEU A 609 -6.58 -9.74 -27.33
C LEU A 609 -7.41 -10.52 -28.34
N ILE A 610 -7.91 -11.70 -27.94
CA ILE A 610 -8.75 -12.56 -28.79
C ILE A 610 -10.14 -11.96 -28.91
N HIS A 611 -10.85 -11.79 -27.79
CA HIS A 611 -12.28 -11.52 -27.77
C HIS A 611 -12.61 -10.04 -27.98
N ASP A 612 -11.90 -9.15 -27.32
CA ASP A 612 -12.23 -7.73 -27.35
C ASP A 612 -11.61 -7.02 -28.55
N ILE A 613 -10.44 -7.47 -29.02
CA ILE A 613 -9.71 -6.83 -30.13
C ILE A 613 -9.88 -7.61 -31.44
N ALA A 614 -9.33 -8.82 -31.52
CA ALA A 614 -9.16 -9.53 -32.80
C ALA A 614 -10.49 -10.02 -33.39
N LEU A 615 -11.38 -10.57 -32.57
CA LEU A 615 -12.70 -11.05 -33.00
C LEU A 615 -13.54 -9.90 -33.58
N GLN A 616 -13.41 -8.70 -33.01
CA GLN A 616 -14.09 -7.49 -33.47
C GLN A 616 -13.39 -6.79 -34.64
N LYS A 617 -12.23 -7.30 -35.09
CA LYS A 617 -11.40 -6.73 -36.17
C LYS A 617 -11.02 -5.27 -35.91
N LEU A 618 -10.73 -4.93 -34.66
CA LEU A 618 -10.38 -3.56 -34.28
C LEU A 618 -8.88 -3.31 -34.54
N PRO A 619 -8.51 -2.21 -35.24
CA PRO A 619 -7.11 -1.85 -35.49
C PRO A 619 -6.43 -1.22 -34.26
N VAL A 620 -6.28 -2.02 -33.20
CA VAL A 620 -5.49 -1.68 -32.02
C VAL A 620 -4.03 -2.05 -32.27
N THR A 621 -3.12 -1.10 -32.01
CA THR A 621 -1.67 -1.35 -32.04
C THR A 621 -1.18 -1.67 -30.65
N ILE A 622 -0.58 -2.85 -30.48
CA ILE A 622 -0.01 -3.34 -29.22
C ILE A 622 1.51 -3.20 -29.33
N CYS A 623 2.10 -2.32 -28.55
CA CYS A 623 3.55 -2.11 -28.53
C CYS A 623 4.15 -2.97 -27.42
N VAL A 624 4.77 -4.10 -27.82
CA VAL A 624 5.24 -5.16 -26.94
C VAL A 624 6.72 -4.96 -26.61
N ASP A 625 6.96 -4.27 -25.52
CA ASP A 625 8.29 -3.93 -25.01
C ASP A 625 8.91 -5.10 -24.21
N ARG A 626 10.20 -5.07 -23.89
CA ARG A 626 10.92 -6.09 -23.10
C ARG A 626 10.69 -7.52 -23.64
N SER A 627 10.60 -7.64 -24.96
CA SER A 627 10.48 -8.94 -25.61
C SER A 627 11.81 -9.68 -25.58
N GLY A 628 11.78 -11.00 -25.35
CA GLY A 628 12.96 -11.84 -25.13
C GLY A 628 13.35 -12.02 -23.66
N LEU A 629 14.59 -12.46 -23.41
CA LEU A 629 15.12 -12.72 -22.08
C LEU A 629 15.47 -11.41 -21.35
N ASN A 630 15.25 -11.40 -20.02
CA ASN A 630 15.49 -10.24 -19.16
C ASN A 630 16.38 -10.62 -17.97
N GLU A 631 17.68 -10.31 -18.06
CA GLU A 631 18.71 -10.70 -17.08
C GLU A 631 18.40 -10.28 -15.65
N GLY A 632 17.96 -9.03 -15.45
CA GLY A 632 17.82 -8.46 -14.10
C GLY A 632 16.62 -9.00 -13.32
N ASP A 633 15.53 -9.34 -14.01
CA ASP A 633 14.25 -9.70 -13.36
C ASP A 633 13.95 -11.20 -13.42
N GLY A 634 14.64 -11.95 -14.30
CA GLY A 634 14.58 -13.40 -14.38
C GLY A 634 13.28 -13.95 -14.97
N ALA A 635 13.04 -15.25 -14.74
CA ALA A 635 12.00 -16.04 -15.38
C ALA A 635 10.59 -15.43 -15.35
N THR A 636 10.21 -14.75 -14.27
CA THR A 636 8.88 -14.10 -14.16
C THR A 636 8.70 -12.91 -15.10
N HIS A 637 9.80 -12.39 -15.67
CA HIS A 637 9.81 -11.22 -16.54
C HIS A 637 10.38 -11.51 -17.94
N HIS A 638 10.74 -12.77 -18.23
CA HIS A 638 11.12 -13.17 -19.58
C HIS A 638 9.90 -13.05 -20.51
N GLY A 639 10.05 -12.23 -21.54
CA GLY A 639 9.07 -12.03 -22.59
C GLY A 639 9.27 -13.02 -23.74
N ILE A 640 9.24 -14.31 -23.44
CA ILE A 640 9.57 -15.38 -24.42
C ILE A 640 8.32 -16.07 -25.01
N PHE A 641 7.12 -15.69 -24.54
CA PHE A 641 5.87 -16.34 -24.92
C PHE A 641 5.01 -15.52 -25.90
N ASP A 642 5.33 -14.23 -26.12
CA ASP A 642 4.48 -13.33 -26.92
C ASP A 642 4.27 -13.81 -28.34
N VAL A 643 5.34 -14.20 -29.04
CA VAL A 643 5.22 -14.71 -30.41
C VAL A 643 4.32 -15.94 -30.45
N SER A 644 4.46 -16.87 -29.50
CA SER A 644 3.67 -18.10 -29.47
C SER A 644 2.18 -17.82 -29.31
N PHE A 645 1.78 -17.05 -28.29
CA PHE A 645 0.37 -16.79 -28.04
C PHE A 645 -0.24 -15.82 -29.06
N LEU A 646 0.51 -14.83 -29.57
CA LEU A 646 0.02 -13.90 -30.61
C LEU A 646 -0.14 -14.61 -31.96
N SER A 647 0.68 -15.63 -32.24
CA SER A 647 0.58 -16.43 -33.47
C SER A 647 -0.75 -17.17 -33.59
N ALA A 648 -1.35 -17.56 -32.47
CA ALA A 648 -2.66 -18.19 -32.44
C ALA A 648 -3.83 -17.25 -32.79
N ILE A 649 -3.67 -15.92 -32.62
CA ILE A 649 -4.79 -14.96 -32.73
C ILE A 649 -5.13 -14.62 -34.20
N PRO A 650 -6.33 -14.90 -34.73
CA PRO A 650 -6.66 -14.60 -36.12
C PRO A 650 -6.62 -13.08 -36.45
N ASN A 651 -6.44 -12.75 -37.73
CA ASN A 651 -6.54 -11.36 -38.25
C ASN A 651 -5.65 -10.33 -37.52
N MET A 652 -4.46 -10.76 -37.10
CA MET A 652 -3.47 -9.90 -36.45
C MET A 652 -2.13 -9.97 -37.18
N GLU A 653 -1.42 -8.85 -37.21
CA GLU A 653 -0.03 -8.77 -37.70
C GLU A 653 0.96 -8.76 -36.54
N ILE A 654 2.18 -9.25 -36.78
CA ILE A 654 3.26 -9.20 -35.80
C ILE A 654 4.52 -8.66 -36.49
N TYR A 655 4.98 -7.51 -36.03
CA TYR A 655 6.21 -6.84 -36.44
C TYR A 655 7.31 -7.08 -35.41
N THR A 656 8.52 -7.31 -35.90
CA THR A 656 9.73 -7.63 -35.13
C THR A 656 10.89 -6.72 -35.52
N PRO A 657 10.74 -5.39 -35.42
CA PRO A 657 11.80 -4.45 -35.77
C PRO A 657 13.07 -4.71 -34.95
N ALA A 658 14.23 -4.64 -35.62
CA ALA A 658 15.53 -4.91 -35.01
C ALA A 658 16.39 -3.64 -34.82
N THR A 659 15.91 -2.49 -35.31
CA THR A 659 16.62 -1.20 -35.29
C THR A 659 15.64 -0.08 -34.95
N TYR A 660 16.15 1.11 -34.59
CA TYR A 660 15.27 2.25 -34.31
C TYR A 660 14.47 2.70 -35.53
N ASP A 661 15.09 2.70 -36.71
CA ASP A 661 14.41 3.09 -37.95
C ASP A 661 13.35 2.06 -38.34
N SER A 662 13.64 0.75 -38.27
CA SER A 662 12.63 -0.28 -38.53
C SER A 662 11.48 -0.23 -37.51
N LEU A 663 11.73 0.13 -36.25
CA LEU A 663 10.68 0.34 -35.25
C LEU A 663 9.78 1.52 -35.63
N LYS A 664 10.36 2.64 -36.06
CA LYS A 664 9.61 3.80 -36.55
C LYS A 664 8.73 3.43 -37.74
N GLU A 665 9.30 2.73 -38.72
CA GLU A 665 8.56 2.27 -39.89
C GLU A 665 7.46 1.25 -39.54
N ALA A 666 7.67 0.37 -38.54
CA ALA A 666 6.63 -0.52 -38.03
C ALA A 666 5.45 0.26 -37.44
N VAL A 667 5.73 1.31 -36.66
CA VAL A 667 4.68 2.18 -36.09
C VAL A 667 3.90 2.87 -37.20
N PHE A 668 4.56 3.34 -38.26
CA PHE A 668 3.90 3.98 -39.40
C PHE A 668 3.08 2.98 -40.23
N ALA A 669 3.60 1.78 -40.46
CA ALA A 669 2.87 0.71 -41.14
C ALA A 669 1.61 0.30 -40.34
N ALA A 670 1.75 0.14 -39.02
CA ALA A 670 0.64 -0.13 -38.11
C ALA A 670 -0.42 0.98 -38.15
N HIS A 671 0.00 2.25 -38.16
CA HIS A 671 -0.92 3.39 -38.22
C HIS A 671 -1.79 3.39 -39.48
N ASN A 672 -1.19 3.04 -40.62
CA ASN A 672 -1.86 2.95 -41.92
C ASN A 672 -2.67 1.65 -42.08
N GLY A 673 -2.49 0.69 -41.18
CA GLY A 673 -3.20 -0.58 -41.15
C GLY A 673 -4.65 -0.48 -40.65
N ASN A 674 -5.43 -1.51 -40.98
CA ASN A 674 -6.85 -1.62 -40.61
C ASN A 674 -7.17 -2.91 -39.82
N ILE A 675 -6.15 -3.60 -39.33
CA ILE A 675 -6.29 -4.78 -38.46
C ILE A 675 -5.41 -4.61 -37.23
N ALA A 676 -5.67 -5.41 -36.19
CA ALA A 676 -4.85 -5.41 -34.99
C ALA A 676 -3.40 -5.78 -35.33
N CYS A 677 -2.44 -5.17 -34.65
CA CYS A 677 -1.04 -5.55 -34.82
C CYS A 677 -0.29 -5.48 -33.49
N ALA A 678 0.71 -6.35 -33.37
CA ALA A 678 1.69 -6.31 -32.30
C ALA A 678 3.05 -5.88 -32.88
N ILE A 679 3.69 -4.89 -32.26
CA ILE A 679 5.06 -4.48 -32.59
C ILE A 679 5.93 -4.89 -31.42
N ARG A 680 6.70 -5.97 -31.56
CA ARG A 680 7.57 -6.48 -30.49
C ARG A 680 8.99 -5.99 -30.63
N TYR A 681 9.55 -5.50 -29.53
CA TYR A 681 10.90 -4.96 -29.48
C TYR A 681 11.56 -5.23 -28.12
N PRO A 682 12.90 -5.37 -28.10
CA PRO A 682 13.63 -5.79 -26.91
C PRO A 682 13.91 -4.62 -25.96
N ARG A 683 14.39 -4.95 -24.77
CA ARG A 683 14.97 -3.96 -23.84
C ARG A 683 16.35 -3.53 -24.32
N GLY A 684 16.69 -2.26 -24.13
CA GLY A 684 18.03 -1.73 -24.36
C GLY A 684 18.15 -0.96 -25.68
N GLY A 685 19.38 -0.84 -26.18
CA GLY A 685 19.67 -0.12 -27.41
C GLY A 685 19.77 -1.01 -28.64
N GLN A 686 19.80 -0.40 -29.82
CA GLN A 686 20.06 -1.10 -31.09
C GLN A 686 21.49 -1.64 -31.15
N ASN A 687 21.70 -2.67 -31.98
CA ASN A 687 23.01 -3.26 -32.18
C ASN A 687 23.59 -2.86 -33.55
N ASP A 688 24.74 -2.20 -33.57
CA ASP A 688 25.36 -1.70 -34.80
C ASP A 688 25.73 -2.81 -35.80
N ASN A 689 26.03 -4.04 -35.33
CA ASN A 689 26.30 -5.15 -36.24
C ASN A 689 25.03 -5.57 -36.99
N ILE A 690 23.86 -5.50 -36.35
CA ILE A 690 22.57 -5.75 -37.01
C ILE A 690 22.27 -4.64 -38.01
N VAL A 691 22.48 -3.38 -37.62
CA VAL A 691 22.30 -2.22 -38.52
C VAL A 691 23.17 -2.38 -39.77
N ASN A 692 24.47 -2.63 -39.59
CA ASN A 692 25.42 -2.75 -40.69
C ASN A 692 25.13 -3.96 -41.61
N ALA A 693 24.64 -5.07 -41.06
CA ALA A 693 24.38 -6.28 -41.83
C ALA A 693 23.10 -6.20 -42.69
N PHE A 694 22.07 -5.48 -42.23
CA PHE A 694 20.74 -5.51 -42.86
C PHE A 694 20.25 -4.14 -43.39
N TYR A 695 20.89 -3.04 -42.98
CA TYR A 695 20.52 -1.67 -43.31
C TYR A 695 21.74 -0.79 -43.67
N PRO A 696 22.65 -1.25 -44.56
CA PRO A 696 23.84 -0.46 -44.93
C PRO A 696 23.51 0.91 -45.52
N ASP A 697 22.36 1.02 -46.20
CA ASP A 697 21.87 2.26 -46.82
C ASP A 697 20.73 2.94 -46.02
N GLY A 698 20.52 2.51 -44.77
CA GLY A 698 19.40 2.92 -43.93
C GLY A 698 18.10 2.13 -44.16
N CYS A 699 17.02 2.53 -43.47
CA CYS A 699 15.72 1.88 -43.54
C CYS A 699 14.67 2.82 -44.16
N ASN A 700 14.12 2.45 -45.32
CA ASN A 700 13.04 3.17 -45.98
C ASN A 700 11.82 2.24 -46.10
N GLY A 701 10.89 2.34 -45.16
CA GLY A 701 9.78 1.39 -45.01
C GLY A 701 10.19 0.09 -44.32
N ILE A 702 9.23 -0.58 -43.70
CA ILE A 702 9.44 -1.89 -43.08
C ILE A 702 9.33 -2.99 -44.12
N SER A 703 10.36 -3.83 -44.23
CA SER A 703 10.30 -5.02 -45.09
C SER A 703 9.61 -6.16 -44.37
N VAL A 704 9.29 -7.26 -45.06
CA VAL A 704 8.85 -8.49 -44.38
C VAL A 704 10.06 -9.31 -43.95
N VAL A 705 11.03 -9.46 -44.87
CA VAL A 705 12.28 -10.20 -44.69
C VAL A 705 13.43 -9.41 -45.32
N LYS A 706 14.58 -9.37 -44.67
CA LYS A 706 15.84 -8.82 -45.19
C LYS A 706 16.93 -9.89 -45.18
N SER A 707 17.83 -9.87 -46.17
CA SER A 707 18.99 -10.75 -46.26
C SER A 707 20.29 -9.97 -46.08
N ASN A 708 21.30 -10.56 -45.44
CA ASN A 708 22.66 -10.00 -45.37
C ASN A 708 23.64 -10.60 -46.41
N PHE A 709 23.11 -11.32 -47.41
CA PHE A 709 23.90 -12.09 -48.38
C PHE A 709 23.55 -11.73 -49.83
N GLU A 710 23.18 -10.47 -50.09
CA GLU A 710 22.93 -10.00 -51.45
C GLU A 710 24.14 -10.28 -52.36
N GLY A 711 23.90 -10.93 -53.50
CA GLY A 711 24.95 -11.34 -54.44
C GLY A 711 25.76 -12.58 -54.03
N ARG A 712 25.44 -13.22 -52.90
CA ARG A 712 26.01 -14.50 -52.44
C ARG A 712 24.95 -15.62 -52.49
N ALA A 713 25.41 -16.87 -52.44
CA ALA A 713 24.54 -18.04 -52.54
C ALA A 713 24.87 -19.07 -51.43
N PRO A 714 24.54 -18.75 -50.15
CA PRO A 714 24.89 -19.60 -49.02
C PRO A 714 24.25 -21.00 -49.09
N GLU A 715 25.01 -22.00 -48.65
CA GLU A 715 24.57 -23.39 -48.50
C GLU A 715 23.75 -23.56 -47.20
N CYS A 716 24.03 -22.75 -46.18
CA CYS A 716 23.28 -22.72 -44.93
C CYS A 716 22.59 -21.35 -44.73
N VAL A 717 21.26 -21.34 -44.55
CA VAL A 717 20.49 -20.12 -44.30
C VAL A 717 19.89 -20.13 -42.89
N MET A 718 20.26 -19.14 -42.08
CA MET A 718 19.64 -18.87 -40.79
C MET A 718 18.45 -17.93 -40.96
N ILE A 719 17.35 -18.19 -40.25
CA ILE A 719 16.15 -17.36 -40.23
C ILE A 719 15.91 -16.91 -38.79
N THR A 720 15.85 -15.61 -38.54
CA THR A 720 15.78 -15.06 -37.18
C THR A 720 15.10 -13.69 -37.13
N TYR A 721 14.87 -13.15 -35.94
CA TYR A 721 14.28 -11.83 -35.73
C TYR A 721 14.74 -11.18 -34.41
N GLY A 722 14.67 -9.85 -34.32
CA GLY A 722 15.04 -9.12 -33.12
C GLY A 722 16.53 -9.24 -32.75
N ASN A 723 16.85 -9.15 -31.45
CA ASN A 723 18.24 -9.05 -30.98
C ASN A 723 19.06 -10.33 -31.13
N ILE A 724 18.44 -11.51 -31.11
CA ILE A 724 19.15 -12.79 -31.27
C ILE A 724 19.81 -12.94 -32.65
N ALA A 725 19.46 -12.08 -33.61
CA ALA A 725 20.17 -11.96 -34.88
C ALA A 725 21.68 -11.74 -34.71
N ILE A 726 22.14 -11.18 -33.58
CA ILE A 726 23.57 -11.07 -33.29
C ILE A 726 24.26 -12.43 -33.17
N GLU A 727 23.58 -13.45 -32.63
CA GLU A 727 24.11 -14.82 -32.54
C GLU A 727 24.11 -15.51 -33.90
N ALA A 728 23.14 -15.23 -34.77
CA ALA A 728 23.17 -15.69 -36.17
C ALA A 728 24.39 -15.09 -36.92
N LEU A 729 24.65 -13.79 -36.79
CA LEU A 729 25.82 -13.14 -37.40
C LEU A 729 27.16 -13.65 -36.85
N LYS A 730 27.20 -14.08 -35.58
CA LYS A 730 28.37 -14.77 -35.01
C LYS A 730 28.51 -16.18 -35.58
N ALA A 731 27.41 -16.93 -35.68
CA ALA A 731 27.39 -18.27 -36.25
C ALA A 731 27.85 -18.27 -37.72
N GLU A 732 27.52 -17.24 -38.51
CA GLU A 732 28.05 -17.10 -39.89
C GLU A 732 29.58 -17.13 -39.94
N LYS A 733 30.25 -16.48 -38.98
CA LYS A 733 31.71 -16.50 -38.88
C LYS A 733 32.23 -17.89 -38.53
N LEU A 734 31.59 -18.55 -37.56
CA LEU A 734 31.95 -19.92 -37.17
C LEU A 734 31.75 -20.92 -38.31
N PHE A 735 30.67 -20.80 -39.08
CA PHE A 735 30.44 -21.58 -40.29
C PHE A 735 31.52 -21.33 -41.35
N SER A 736 31.90 -20.06 -41.56
CA SER A 736 32.98 -19.70 -42.48
C SER A 736 34.31 -20.31 -42.06
N ASP A 737 34.62 -20.37 -40.77
CA ASP A 737 35.83 -21.02 -40.23
C ASP A 737 35.81 -22.55 -40.47
N MET A 738 34.63 -23.15 -40.60
CA MET A 738 34.42 -24.55 -40.97
C MET A 738 34.36 -24.78 -42.50
N GLY A 739 34.47 -23.72 -43.30
CA GLY A 739 34.37 -23.79 -44.77
C GLY A 739 32.93 -23.92 -45.30
N VAL A 740 31.92 -23.63 -44.49
CA VAL A 740 30.49 -23.61 -44.89
C VAL A 740 30.06 -22.17 -45.15
N GLU A 741 29.55 -21.88 -46.34
CA GLU A 741 29.00 -20.55 -46.63
C GLU A 741 27.61 -20.40 -46.01
N ALA A 742 27.50 -19.50 -45.03
CA ALA A 742 26.26 -19.20 -44.35
C ALA A 742 25.77 -17.76 -44.62
N GLY A 743 24.46 -17.57 -44.45
CA GLY A 743 23.82 -16.25 -44.50
C GLY A 743 22.56 -16.20 -43.65
N THR A 744 22.12 -15.00 -43.29
CA THR A 744 20.98 -14.78 -42.39
C THR A 744 19.87 -13.99 -43.07
N LEU A 745 18.64 -14.46 -42.85
CA LEU A 745 17.40 -13.76 -43.12
C LEU A 745 16.83 -13.19 -41.80
N LEU A 746 16.69 -11.87 -41.75
CA LEU A 746 16.05 -11.14 -40.66
C LEU A 746 14.57 -10.93 -40.97
N LEU A 747 13.69 -11.47 -40.14
CA LEU A 747 12.25 -11.26 -40.23
C LEU A 747 11.89 -9.95 -39.49
N GLU A 748 11.37 -8.98 -40.23
CA GLU A 748 10.83 -7.73 -39.68
C GLU A 748 9.31 -7.79 -39.48
N LYS A 749 8.65 -8.74 -40.16
CA LYS A 749 7.24 -9.09 -39.99
C LYS A 749 7.05 -10.60 -40.11
N ILE A 750 6.64 -11.24 -39.01
CA ILE A 750 6.47 -12.70 -38.97
C ILE A 750 5.04 -13.14 -39.33
N LYS A 751 4.04 -12.27 -39.07
CA LYS A 751 2.62 -12.58 -39.32
C LYS A 751 1.98 -11.52 -40.21
N PRO A 752 1.26 -11.91 -41.30
CA PRO A 752 0.82 -13.27 -41.64
C PRO A 752 1.94 -14.18 -42.16
N TYR A 753 2.03 -15.40 -41.60
CA TYR A 753 3.08 -16.37 -41.92
C TYR A 753 3.11 -16.81 -43.39
N SER A 754 1.98 -16.72 -44.11
CA SER A 754 1.94 -17.00 -45.55
C SER A 754 2.75 -15.99 -46.36
N LEU A 755 2.63 -14.69 -46.02
CA LEU A 755 3.41 -13.63 -46.66
C LEU A 755 4.88 -13.73 -46.27
N CYS A 756 5.15 -14.01 -44.99
CA CYS A 756 6.52 -14.23 -44.52
C CYS A 756 7.19 -15.39 -45.28
N ALA A 757 6.49 -16.52 -45.42
CA ALA A 757 6.98 -17.67 -46.17
C ALA A 757 7.25 -17.34 -47.64
N GLU A 758 6.34 -16.64 -48.33
CA GLU A 758 6.55 -16.20 -49.72
C GLU A 758 7.86 -15.41 -49.86
N ARG A 759 8.10 -14.44 -48.98
CA ARG A 759 9.30 -13.60 -48.99
C ARG A 759 10.58 -14.35 -48.64
N VAL A 760 10.50 -15.29 -47.69
CA VAL A 760 11.63 -16.20 -47.42
C VAL A 760 11.98 -17.02 -48.65
N MET A 761 10.99 -17.54 -49.37
CA MET A 761 11.21 -18.37 -50.57
C MET A 761 11.83 -17.61 -51.74
N GLU A 762 11.54 -16.32 -51.87
CA GLU A 762 12.19 -15.43 -52.85
C GLU A 762 13.70 -15.28 -52.59
N LEU A 763 14.13 -15.34 -51.32
CA LEU A 763 15.50 -15.02 -50.91
C LEU A 763 16.37 -16.26 -50.65
N ILE A 764 15.80 -17.41 -50.28
CA ILE A 764 16.58 -18.64 -50.07
C ILE A 764 17.23 -19.06 -51.40
N PRO A 765 18.56 -19.31 -51.46
CA PRO A 765 19.22 -19.82 -52.67
C PRO A 765 18.80 -21.26 -53.04
N GLU A 766 18.95 -21.65 -54.32
CA GLU A 766 18.73 -23.04 -54.74
C GLU A 766 19.73 -24.02 -54.11
N CYS A 767 21.00 -23.61 -53.97
CA CYS A 767 22.07 -24.39 -53.36
C CYS A 767 21.94 -24.56 -51.84
N CYS A 768 21.03 -23.83 -51.18
CA CYS A 768 20.83 -23.95 -49.74
C CYS A 768 20.37 -25.37 -49.39
N ASP A 769 21.13 -26.08 -48.56
CA ASP A 769 20.82 -27.45 -48.13
C ASP A 769 20.27 -27.50 -46.70
N THR A 770 20.54 -26.46 -45.90
CA THR A 770 20.21 -26.41 -44.47
C THR A 770 19.57 -25.08 -44.12
N VAL A 771 18.42 -25.14 -43.46
CA VAL A 771 17.72 -23.99 -42.90
C VAL A 771 17.72 -24.11 -41.38
N ILE A 772 18.21 -23.06 -40.72
CA ILE A 772 18.29 -22.99 -39.25
C ILE A 772 17.37 -21.87 -38.78
N PHE A 773 16.36 -22.20 -37.98
CA PHE A 773 15.57 -21.19 -37.29
C PHE A 773 16.23 -20.87 -35.95
N LEU A 774 16.45 -19.58 -35.69
CA LEU A 774 16.98 -19.08 -34.43
C LEU A 774 16.00 -18.06 -33.86
N GLU A 775 15.44 -18.31 -32.69
CA GLU A 775 14.54 -17.37 -32.03
C GLU A 775 14.75 -17.28 -30.52
N GLU A 776 14.67 -16.06 -30.01
CA GLU A 776 14.62 -15.77 -28.58
C GLU A 776 13.16 -15.80 -28.12
N GLY A 777 12.61 -17.02 -28.07
CA GLY A 777 11.23 -17.32 -27.73
C GLY A 777 11.07 -18.82 -27.43
N ILE A 778 9.92 -19.18 -26.88
CA ILE A 778 9.56 -20.59 -26.71
C ILE A 778 9.35 -21.24 -28.09
N GLU A 779 9.93 -22.43 -28.29
CA GLU A 779 9.82 -23.15 -29.57
C GLU A 779 8.36 -23.46 -29.91
N ASN A 780 7.58 -23.89 -28.91
CA ASN A 780 6.23 -24.38 -29.10
C ASN A 780 5.26 -23.22 -29.39
N GLY A 781 4.65 -23.25 -30.58
CA GLY A 781 3.87 -22.17 -31.16
C GLY A 781 4.70 -20.98 -31.66
N GLY A 782 6.03 -21.03 -31.53
CA GLY A 782 6.96 -19.98 -31.93
C GLY A 782 6.98 -19.69 -33.43
N ALA A 783 7.80 -18.70 -33.83
CA ALA A 783 7.82 -18.27 -35.23
C ALA A 783 8.35 -19.36 -36.16
N ALA A 784 9.37 -20.10 -35.72
CA ALA A 784 9.98 -21.22 -36.42
C ALA A 784 8.93 -22.26 -36.76
N GLN A 785 8.17 -22.73 -35.78
CA GLN A 785 7.16 -23.77 -36.00
C GLN A 785 6.06 -23.27 -36.96
N CYS A 786 5.55 -22.06 -36.74
CA CYS A 786 4.48 -21.49 -37.56
C CYS A 786 4.93 -21.18 -39.01
N LEU A 787 6.16 -20.71 -39.19
CA LEU A 787 6.73 -20.41 -40.50
C LEU A 787 7.12 -21.70 -41.24
N PHE A 788 7.74 -22.65 -40.56
CA PHE A 788 8.09 -23.97 -41.11
C PHE A 788 6.86 -24.69 -41.67
N GLU A 789 5.73 -24.64 -40.95
CA GLU A 789 4.45 -25.19 -41.41
C GLU A 789 4.00 -24.60 -42.76
N LYS A 790 4.34 -23.34 -43.07
CA LYS A 790 4.07 -22.73 -44.38
C LYS A 790 5.13 -23.07 -45.41
N LEU A 791 6.40 -23.06 -45.01
CA LEU A 791 7.54 -23.34 -45.90
C LEU A 791 7.54 -24.77 -46.44
N ARG A 792 7.13 -25.76 -45.64
CA ARG A 792 7.13 -27.18 -46.05
C ARG A 792 6.27 -27.50 -47.28
N HIS A 793 5.36 -26.61 -47.66
CA HIS A 793 4.52 -26.76 -48.84
C HIS A 793 5.22 -26.34 -50.14
N TYR A 794 6.35 -25.64 -50.06
CA TYR A 794 7.10 -25.21 -51.24
C TYR A 794 8.02 -26.35 -51.72
N PRO A 795 8.03 -26.69 -53.02
CA PRO A 795 8.86 -27.77 -53.55
C PRO A 795 10.36 -27.64 -53.22
N LYS A 796 10.88 -26.41 -53.24
CA LYS A 796 12.28 -26.07 -52.92
C LYS A 796 12.70 -26.45 -51.49
N MET A 797 11.74 -26.71 -50.61
CA MET A 797 11.94 -27.06 -49.20
C MET A 797 11.92 -28.58 -48.94
N LYS A 798 11.53 -29.41 -49.92
CA LYS A 798 11.21 -30.85 -49.70
C LYS A 798 12.40 -31.71 -49.22
N ASP A 799 13.63 -31.34 -49.59
CA ASP A 799 14.84 -32.12 -49.31
C ASP A 799 15.89 -31.35 -48.48
N LYS A 800 15.52 -30.18 -47.93
CA LYS A 800 16.41 -29.40 -47.07
C LYS A 800 16.42 -29.95 -45.64
N ARG A 801 17.53 -29.77 -44.92
CA ARG A 801 17.65 -30.05 -43.48
C ARG A 801 17.11 -28.87 -42.67
N TYR A 802 16.52 -29.18 -41.52
CA TYR A 802 15.93 -28.19 -40.62
C TYR A 802 16.47 -28.32 -39.21
N LEU A 803 16.95 -27.19 -38.68
CA LEU A 803 17.35 -27.05 -37.29
C LEU A 803 16.54 -25.93 -36.66
N VAL A 804 16.18 -26.10 -35.40
CA VAL A 804 15.55 -25.07 -34.59
C VAL A 804 16.43 -24.88 -33.37
N SER A 805 16.78 -23.62 -33.11
CA SER A 805 17.50 -23.16 -31.93
C SER A 805 16.60 -22.15 -31.23
N ALA A 806 15.86 -22.63 -30.24
CA ALA A 806 14.86 -21.90 -29.49
C ALA A 806 14.80 -22.45 -28.05
N ILE A 807 14.02 -21.82 -27.18
CA ILE A 807 13.85 -22.30 -25.81
C ILE A 807 12.88 -23.49 -25.83
N ASP A 808 13.35 -24.67 -25.42
CA ASP A 808 12.58 -25.93 -25.42
C ASP A 808 11.90 -26.18 -24.07
N ASP A 809 10.56 -26.07 -24.04
CA ASP A 809 9.64 -26.39 -22.94
C ASP A 809 10.15 -26.15 -21.49
N ASP A 810 10.85 -25.03 -21.27
CA ASP A 810 11.40 -24.68 -19.96
C ASP A 810 11.33 -23.18 -19.65
N PHE A 811 11.34 -22.87 -18.35
CA PHE A 811 11.57 -21.53 -17.85
C PHE A 811 13.08 -21.31 -17.72
N VAL A 812 13.61 -20.35 -18.49
CA VAL A 812 15.03 -20.02 -18.42
C VAL A 812 15.39 -19.40 -17.08
N TYR A 813 16.34 -20.03 -16.38
CA TYR A 813 17.00 -19.47 -15.21
C TYR A 813 18.47 -19.23 -15.55
N GLY A 814 18.97 -18.03 -15.22
CA GLY A 814 20.38 -17.73 -15.45
C GLY A 814 21.28 -18.67 -14.64
N GLU A 815 22.29 -19.24 -15.29
CA GLU A 815 23.33 -20.04 -14.66
C GLU A 815 24.54 -19.21 -14.26
N LYS A 816 25.20 -19.58 -13.17
CA LYS A 816 26.36 -18.83 -12.66
C LYS A 816 27.49 -18.80 -13.70
N GLY A 817 27.90 -17.61 -14.09
CA GLY A 817 29.00 -17.40 -15.04
C GLY A 817 28.62 -17.55 -16.51
N LYS A 818 27.33 -17.79 -16.81
CA LYS A 818 26.79 -17.84 -18.17
C LYS A 818 25.91 -16.61 -18.45
N THR A 819 25.81 -16.23 -19.71
CA THR A 819 24.77 -15.32 -20.20
C THR A 819 23.41 -16.03 -20.17
N LEU A 820 22.31 -15.28 -20.30
CA LEU A 820 20.99 -15.89 -20.43
C LEU A 820 20.84 -16.71 -21.72
N TRP A 821 21.42 -16.27 -22.85
CA TRP A 821 21.40 -17.07 -24.08
C TRP A 821 22.19 -18.38 -23.95
N GLN A 822 23.31 -18.37 -23.22
CA GLN A 822 24.05 -19.60 -22.88
C GLN A 822 23.28 -20.52 -21.93
N SER A 823 22.47 -19.95 -21.02
CA SER A 823 21.61 -20.73 -20.13
C SER A 823 20.36 -21.25 -20.84
N ALA A 824 19.98 -20.63 -21.96
CA ALA A 824 18.86 -21.00 -22.81
C ALA A 824 19.27 -21.90 -23.99
N HIS A 825 20.56 -22.18 -24.17
CA HIS A 825 21.11 -22.99 -25.26
C HIS A 825 20.76 -22.45 -26.66
N ILE A 826 20.86 -21.12 -26.85
CA ILE A 826 20.55 -20.45 -28.13
C ILE A 826 21.69 -19.52 -28.61
N THR A 827 22.94 -19.82 -28.28
CA THR A 827 24.10 -19.05 -28.79
C THR A 827 24.59 -19.55 -30.14
N ALA A 828 25.50 -18.77 -30.76
CA ALA A 828 26.19 -19.20 -31.96
C ALA A 828 26.88 -20.57 -31.81
N GLU A 829 27.49 -20.85 -30.65
CA GLU A 829 28.12 -22.13 -30.37
C GLU A 829 27.10 -23.28 -30.30
N ASP A 830 25.95 -23.06 -29.66
CA ASP A 830 24.87 -24.06 -29.59
C ASP A 830 24.32 -24.40 -30.99
N ILE A 831 24.21 -23.39 -31.87
CA ILE A 831 23.80 -23.57 -33.27
C ILE A 831 24.79 -24.46 -34.01
N ILE A 832 26.09 -24.21 -33.87
CA ILE A 832 27.15 -24.99 -34.53
C ILE A 832 27.16 -26.43 -34.00
N GLU A 833 27.02 -26.64 -32.69
CA GLU A 833 26.92 -27.98 -32.09
C GLU A 833 25.71 -28.76 -32.62
N SER A 834 24.55 -28.11 -32.71
CA SER A 834 23.34 -28.69 -33.30
C SER A 834 23.54 -29.03 -34.78
N TYR A 835 24.23 -28.17 -35.54
CA TYR A 835 24.56 -28.44 -36.93
C TYR A 835 25.48 -29.64 -37.10
N ILE A 836 26.58 -29.72 -36.34
CA ILE A 836 27.55 -30.82 -36.42
C ILE A 836 26.89 -32.14 -36.04
N SER A 837 26.19 -32.17 -34.91
CA SER A 837 25.55 -33.39 -34.39
C SER A 837 24.52 -33.99 -35.35
N LYS A 838 23.70 -33.16 -36.02
CA LYS A 838 22.72 -33.66 -37.01
C LYS A 838 23.32 -34.01 -38.36
N ASN A 839 24.53 -33.53 -38.67
CA ASN A 839 25.22 -33.82 -39.92
C ASN A 839 26.26 -34.95 -39.81
N ASN A 840 26.48 -35.52 -38.62
CA ASN A 840 27.51 -36.51 -38.34
C ASN A 840 28.92 -36.08 -38.83
N ILE A 841 29.23 -34.78 -38.69
CA ILE A 841 30.51 -34.19 -39.08
C ILE A 841 31.55 -34.35 -37.97
#